data_AF-A0A3Q3WUI3-F1
#
_entry.id   AF-A0A3Q3WUI3-F1
#
_cell.length_a   1.000
_cell.length_b   1.000
_cell.length_c   1.000
_cell.angle_alpha   90.00
_cell.angle_beta   90.00
_cell.angle_gamma   90.00
#
_symmetry.space_group_name_H-M   'P 1'
#
loop_
_entity.id
_entity.type
_entity.pdbx_description
1 polymer ?
#
loop_
_entity_poly.entity_id
_entity_poly.type
_entity_poly.pdbx_seq_one_letter_code
_entity_poly.pdbx_strand_id
1 'polypeptide(L)'
;MACAQVPLDEQQVTELGPLGKSHTLPALHPDRKEERCFLPYQPTPEDGSPAAVEEFLEHSKFISEDLEWLLTLPHDKFWCQVVFDESLQRCLDSYLHHAPRSLDFATLPPSPAVADIQRTIHKAVFLTFLRMATHKESKENFITPAVFGEIIYDNFIFDIPKILDLCVLFGKGNSQLLHKMIENIFKQQPSYYSDLDVTVPTVLQVFDTILDKCGLHCEGATAMEPMKLSAHKQPTAMTVSQQELVDLILYLCDSTTTIHAFLDIFPAACSSFHSHGFLSKMTSFYETAVPDLEKAVRKRNFDKGLQEDLWKRLSHSCHMLVEIAHLLLHHTCLQPILEGGENLQTYAEELLQHFTSFLTEKRFLSDYDQLFPIAEDVSLLQQALPTRTSYLLQGVRSAWDSMGRRKPQNQLPSAPAYQDVEDEGAAAAASSCGFELQKDQEPGGESLRGTMALVDIPQKGNNGAACPMSSAELDSLLSCIKDLLPDLGEGFLLACLQEYDYKSELVINNILEDRLAPNLDKLDRAMPRPVKEELPDVLSSRSNVFDDDEFDVFHRDQVDMSRIWKGKRRGESAQKMLNDKQHIMEQRARYQTYETVVDEVVIEPGESVAAYGLDDYDDEYDDTYDMNQVGANDLDEESLLNRRPFTVPQVLRKGNKVRDEEEEAEDEEDPIPQNVNRDQFVQDPALLRERAEARKAAMQQRKGFHPEHPNNVVGRAKGQGQTLETVIDRRRKEANKSRVSNHNRRTMADRKRNKGMIPS
;
A
#
# COMPACT_ATOMS: atom_id res chain seq x y z
N MET A 1 53.58 29.57 -15.41
CA MET A 1 52.50 29.45 -16.41
C MET A 1 51.52 28.43 -15.86
N ALA A 2 50.23 28.72 -15.82
CA ALA A 2 49.27 27.65 -15.55
C ALA A 2 49.26 26.71 -16.76
N CYS A 3 49.33 25.40 -16.55
CA CYS A 3 49.04 24.46 -17.63
C CYS A 3 47.54 24.57 -17.92
N ALA A 4 47.15 24.55 -19.21
CA ALA A 4 45.74 24.44 -19.53
C ALA A 4 45.23 23.09 -19.01
N GLN A 5 44.16 23.11 -18.23
CA GLN A 5 43.52 21.89 -17.73
C GLN A 5 42.74 21.28 -18.90
N VAL A 6 43.17 20.09 -19.34
CA VAL A 6 42.65 19.36 -20.50
C VAL A 6 41.49 18.48 -20.03
N PRO A 7 40.34 18.45 -20.72
CA PRO A 7 39.23 17.56 -20.37
C PRO A 7 39.61 16.09 -20.55
N LEU A 8 38.95 15.19 -19.81
CA LEU A 8 39.27 13.76 -19.78
C LEU A 8 39.18 13.09 -21.16
N ASP A 9 38.25 13.53 -21.99
CA ASP A 9 38.04 13.08 -23.38
C ASP A 9 39.19 13.45 -24.34
N GLU A 10 39.89 14.56 -24.11
CA GLU A 10 41.10 14.93 -24.86
C GLU A 10 42.40 14.41 -24.21
N GLN A 11 42.34 13.97 -22.95
CA GLN A 11 43.51 13.55 -22.19
C GLN A 11 44.09 12.23 -22.71
N GLN A 12 45.42 12.15 -22.77
CA GLN A 12 46.15 10.90 -23.03
C GLN A 12 47.04 10.54 -21.84
N VAL A 13 47.13 9.25 -21.54
CA VAL A 13 47.91 8.68 -20.43
C VAL A 13 48.95 7.72 -21.02
N THR A 14 50.18 7.78 -20.52
CA THR A 14 51.27 6.89 -20.96
C THR A 14 51.60 5.89 -19.86
N GLU A 15 51.27 4.63 -20.11
CA GLU A 15 51.39 3.53 -19.13
C GLU A 15 52.35 2.46 -19.64
N LEU A 16 52.88 1.62 -18.74
CA LEU A 16 53.76 0.50 -19.10
C LEU A 16 52.91 -0.70 -19.49
N GLY A 17 52.84 -1.01 -20.79
CA GLY A 17 52.13 -2.19 -21.29
C GLY A 17 52.80 -3.51 -20.86
N PRO A 18 52.12 -4.65 -21.03
CA PRO A 18 52.53 -5.97 -20.49
C PRO A 18 53.89 -6.49 -21.01
N LEU A 19 54.48 -5.86 -22.03
CA LEU A 19 55.83 -6.15 -22.54
C LEU A 19 56.89 -5.15 -22.06
N GLY A 20 56.60 -4.35 -21.03
CA GLY A 20 57.52 -3.35 -20.45
C GLY A 20 57.79 -2.12 -21.34
N LYS A 21 57.04 -1.96 -22.43
CA LYS A 21 57.10 -0.79 -23.31
C LYS A 21 56.09 0.25 -22.84
N SER A 22 56.52 1.51 -22.75
CA SER A 22 55.60 2.65 -22.62
C SER A 22 54.71 2.73 -23.87
N HIS A 23 53.40 2.78 -23.66
CA HIS A 23 52.40 3.04 -24.69
C HIS A 23 51.47 4.15 -24.22
N THR A 24 51.03 4.99 -25.16
CA THR A 24 50.15 6.14 -24.88
C THR A 24 48.76 5.79 -25.38
N LEU A 25 47.78 5.85 -24.49
CA LEU A 25 46.38 5.58 -24.74
C LEU A 25 45.55 6.86 -24.46
N PRO A 26 44.33 6.98 -25.01
CA PRO A 26 43.33 7.89 -24.47
C PRO A 26 43.10 7.60 -22.98
N ALA A 27 42.72 8.61 -22.19
CA ALA A 27 42.43 8.40 -20.77
C ALA A 27 41.19 7.52 -20.57
N LEU A 28 40.17 7.65 -21.43
CA LEU A 28 39.07 6.71 -21.55
C LEU A 28 39.45 5.57 -22.51
N HIS A 29 39.76 4.39 -21.98
CA HIS A 29 40.09 3.22 -22.80
C HIS A 29 39.69 1.91 -22.08
N PRO A 30 39.17 0.88 -22.78
CA PRO A 30 38.77 -0.39 -22.16
C PRO A 30 39.86 -1.02 -21.29
N ASP A 31 41.10 -1.12 -21.81
CA ASP A 31 42.26 -1.68 -21.10
C ASP A 31 42.66 -0.90 -19.83
N ARG A 32 42.06 0.26 -19.56
CA ARG A 32 42.28 1.06 -18.34
C ARG A 32 41.22 0.84 -17.26
N LYS A 33 40.14 0.09 -17.51
CA LYS A 33 39.24 -0.35 -16.44
C LYS A 33 39.96 -1.37 -15.54
N GLU A 34 39.47 -1.57 -14.32
CA GLU A 34 39.99 -2.60 -13.42
C GLU A 34 39.14 -3.88 -13.55
N GLU A 35 39.77 -5.06 -13.47
CA GLU A 35 39.09 -6.35 -13.57
C GLU A 35 38.37 -6.70 -12.25
N ARG A 36 37.22 -6.05 -12.03
CA ARG A 36 36.26 -6.33 -10.96
C ARG A 36 34.94 -6.79 -11.58
N CYS A 37 34.14 -7.53 -10.83
CA CYS A 37 32.82 -8.01 -11.26
C CYS A 37 31.80 -7.60 -10.21
N PHE A 38 30.91 -6.67 -10.54
CA PHE A 38 29.83 -6.23 -9.65
C PHE A 38 28.67 -7.24 -9.69
N LEU A 39 28.14 -7.58 -8.52
CA LEU A 39 27.02 -8.53 -8.40
C LEU A 39 25.67 -7.83 -8.60
N PRO A 40 24.72 -8.40 -9.38
CA PRO A 40 23.36 -7.88 -9.47
C PRO A 40 22.66 -7.86 -8.10
N TYR A 41 21.94 -6.79 -7.78
CA TYR A 41 21.15 -6.70 -6.54
C TYR A 41 20.00 -7.71 -6.52
N GLN A 42 19.64 -8.17 -5.32
CA GLN A 42 18.50 -9.04 -5.08
C GLN A 42 17.66 -8.45 -3.94
N PRO A 43 16.32 -8.51 -4.01
CA PRO A 43 15.45 -8.00 -2.96
C PRO A 43 15.55 -8.81 -1.67
N THR A 44 15.07 -8.27 -0.55
CA THR A 44 15.02 -8.98 0.73
C THR A 44 14.06 -10.19 0.67
N PRO A 45 14.42 -11.35 1.25
CA PRO A 45 13.63 -12.57 1.14
C PRO A 45 12.31 -12.53 1.92
N GLU A 46 11.20 -12.81 1.24
CA GLU A 46 9.83 -12.80 1.79
C GLU A 46 9.65 -13.74 3.00
N ASP A 47 10.23 -14.95 2.94
CA ASP A 47 10.13 -15.95 4.02
C ASP A 47 10.80 -15.52 5.34
N GLY A 48 11.59 -14.44 5.34
CA GLY A 48 12.30 -13.92 6.52
C GLY A 48 13.26 -14.91 7.19
N SER A 49 13.60 -16.03 6.53
CA SER A 49 14.33 -17.12 7.16
C SER A 49 15.78 -16.72 7.50
N PRO A 50 16.35 -17.15 8.65
CA PRO A 50 17.69 -16.72 9.06
C PRO A 50 18.79 -17.00 8.03
N ALA A 51 18.70 -18.11 7.30
CA ALA A 51 19.67 -18.45 6.26
C ALA A 51 19.56 -17.54 5.03
N ALA A 52 18.34 -17.24 4.56
CA ALA A 52 18.13 -16.32 3.45
C ALA A 52 18.50 -14.88 3.83
N VAL A 53 18.32 -14.49 5.09
CA VAL A 53 18.79 -13.19 5.62
C VAL A 53 20.31 -13.15 5.69
N GLU A 54 20.99 -14.24 6.09
CA GLU A 54 22.47 -14.33 6.08
C GLU A 54 23.03 -14.25 4.65
N GLU A 55 22.42 -14.97 3.70
CA GLU A 55 22.76 -14.92 2.27
C GLU A 55 22.54 -13.51 1.67
N PHE A 56 21.40 -12.88 1.94
CA PHE A 56 21.13 -11.49 1.53
C PHE A 56 22.15 -10.52 2.12
N LEU A 57 22.55 -10.68 3.38
CA LEU A 57 23.54 -9.80 4.04
C LEU A 57 24.94 -9.97 3.45
N GLU A 58 25.39 -11.19 3.15
CA GLU A 58 26.69 -11.44 2.51
C GLU A 58 26.71 -10.89 1.07
N HIS A 59 25.67 -11.17 0.29
CA HIS A 59 25.52 -10.67 -1.09
C HIS A 59 25.45 -9.14 -1.16
N SER A 60 24.63 -8.53 -0.30
CA SER A 60 24.52 -7.07 -0.15
C SER A 60 25.85 -6.44 0.28
N LYS A 61 26.64 -7.13 1.11
CA LYS A 61 27.93 -6.64 1.56
C LYS A 61 28.94 -6.52 0.41
N PHE A 62 29.01 -7.51 -0.50
CA PHE A 62 29.87 -7.40 -1.69
C PHE A 62 29.50 -6.18 -2.54
N ILE A 63 28.22 -5.98 -2.85
CA ILE A 63 27.72 -4.81 -3.59
C ILE A 63 28.13 -3.50 -2.90
N SER A 64 28.04 -3.44 -1.57
CA SER A 64 28.47 -2.27 -0.79
C SER A 64 29.98 -2.03 -0.88
N GLU A 65 30.83 -3.06 -0.71
CA GLU A 65 32.29 -2.96 -0.81
C GLU A 65 32.79 -2.70 -2.25
N ASP A 66 32.00 -3.09 -3.25
CA ASP A 66 32.24 -2.80 -4.68
C ASP A 66 31.90 -1.34 -5.03
N LEU A 67 30.73 -0.84 -4.63
CA LEU A 67 30.31 0.53 -4.89
C LEU A 67 31.10 1.56 -4.06
N GLU A 68 31.45 1.26 -2.81
CA GLU A 68 32.33 2.12 -2.02
C GLU A 68 33.72 2.24 -2.66
N TRP A 69 34.28 1.13 -3.17
CA TRP A 69 35.54 1.18 -3.93
C TRP A 69 35.41 2.02 -5.21
N LEU A 70 34.34 1.83 -5.98
CA LEU A 70 34.08 2.61 -7.20
C LEU A 70 34.06 4.12 -6.92
N LEU A 71 33.44 4.53 -5.81
CA LEU A 71 33.41 5.93 -5.36
C LEU A 71 34.78 6.47 -4.92
N THR A 72 35.72 5.60 -4.50
CA THR A 72 37.11 6.00 -4.20
C THR A 72 38.02 6.10 -5.43
N LEU A 73 37.60 5.64 -6.62
CA LEU A 73 38.44 5.72 -7.81
C LEU A 73 38.71 7.18 -8.25
N PRO A 74 39.90 7.50 -8.76
CA PRO A 74 40.16 8.75 -9.50
C PRO A 74 39.19 8.93 -10.68
N HIS A 75 38.92 10.17 -11.06
CA HIS A 75 37.94 10.53 -12.09
C HIS A 75 38.12 9.76 -13.42
N ASP A 76 39.35 9.62 -13.92
CA ASP A 76 39.65 8.89 -15.15
C ASP A 76 39.35 7.39 -15.03
N LYS A 77 39.74 6.76 -13.93
CA LYS A 77 39.50 5.34 -13.63
C LYS A 77 38.04 5.04 -13.34
N PHE A 78 37.33 5.94 -12.63
CA PHE A 78 35.89 5.86 -12.41
C PHE A 78 35.12 5.81 -13.74
N TRP A 79 35.40 6.76 -14.64
CA TRP A 79 34.74 6.78 -15.95
C TRP A 79 35.14 5.61 -16.85
N CYS A 80 36.38 5.09 -16.75
CA CYS A 80 36.73 3.83 -17.42
C CYS A 80 35.89 2.64 -16.93
N GLN A 81 35.61 2.53 -15.62
CA GLN A 81 34.74 1.47 -15.11
C GLN A 81 33.30 1.68 -15.58
N VAL A 82 32.74 2.89 -15.40
CA VAL A 82 31.36 3.23 -15.76
C VAL A 82 31.05 2.97 -17.24
N VAL A 83 31.97 3.26 -18.15
CA VAL A 83 31.76 3.12 -19.60
C VAL A 83 32.07 1.71 -20.11
N PHE A 84 33.06 1.01 -19.55
CA PHE A 84 33.55 -0.26 -20.11
C PHE A 84 33.27 -1.52 -19.24
N ASP A 85 32.54 -1.39 -18.12
CA ASP A 85 32.11 -2.51 -17.28
C ASP A 85 30.59 -2.69 -17.26
N GLU A 86 30.11 -3.59 -18.12
CA GLU A 86 28.71 -4.03 -18.13
C GLU A 86 28.23 -4.60 -16.78
N SER A 87 29.11 -5.15 -15.93
CA SER A 87 28.69 -5.71 -14.64
C SER A 87 28.24 -4.63 -13.67
N LEU A 88 28.88 -3.46 -13.71
CA LEU A 88 28.48 -2.28 -12.96
C LEU A 88 27.08 -1.79 -13.40
N GLN A 89 26.85 -1.64 -14.70
CA GLN A 89 25.52 -1.21 -15.18
C GLN A 89 24.43 -2.24 -14.80
N ARG A 90 24.70 -3.54 -14.95
CA ARG A 90 23.79 -4.61 -14.50
C ARG A 90 23.55 -4.61 -12.99
N CYS A 91 24.53 -4.22 -12.18
CA CYS A 91 24.39 -4.03 -10.72
C CYS A 91 23.50 -2.83 -10.37
N LEU A 92 23.68 -1.69 -11.05
CA LEU A 92 22.88 -0.50 -10.83
C LEU A 92 21.42 -0.68 -11.28
N ASP A 93 21.19 -1.31 -12.44
CA ASP A 93 19.85 -1.57 -12.97
C ASP A 93 19.05 -2.55 -12.12
N SER A 94 19.67 -3.65 -11.68
CA SER A 94 19.04 -4.58 -10.75
C SER A 94 18.78 -3.95 -9.38
N TYR A 95 19.59 -2.98 -8.93
CA TYR A 95 19.26 -2.22 -7.74
C TYR A 95 18.05 -1.31 -7.95
N LEU A 96 18.04 -0.48 -9.00
CA LEU A 96 16.90 0.41 -9.26
C LEU A 96 15.61 -0.40 -9.37
N HIS A 97 15.60 -1.45 -10.18
CA HIS A 97 14.41 -2.27 -10.44
C HIS A 97 13.89 -3.08 -9.22
N HIS A 98 14.75 -3.45 -8.25
CA HIS A 98 14.37 -4.30 -7.12
C HIS A 98 14.51 -3.64 -5.73
N ALA A 99 14.95 -2.39 -5.64
CA ALA A 99 15.00 -1.66 -4.37
C ALA A 99 13.58 -1.39 -3.84
N PRO A 100 13.30 -1.69 -2.56
CA PRO A 100 11.96 -1.54 -1.99
C PRO A 100 11.53 -0.07 -1.96
N ARG A 101 10.29 0.22 -2.38
CA ARG A 101 9.78 1.59 -2.49
C ARG A 101 9.17 2.02 -1.16
N SER A 102 9.08 3.34 -0.91
CA SER A 102 8.70 3.87 0.41
C SER A 102 7.25 3.60 0.86
N LEU A 103 6.45 2.96 0.01
CA LEU A 103 5.06 2.53 0.24
C LEU A 103 4.95 1.02 0.48
N ASP A 104 6.04 0.26 0.40
CA ASP A 104 6.02 -1.19 0.54
C ASP A 104 6.10 -1.61 2.00
N PHE A 105 4.99 -1.37 2.72
CA PHE A 105 4.81 -1.77 4.11
C PHE A 105 5.00 -3.28 4.38
N ALA A 106 4.99 -4.11 3.33
CA ALA A 106 5.32 -5.52 3.40
C ALA A 106 6.83 -5.79 3.62
N THR A 107 7.72 -4.91 3.15
CA THR A 107 9.18 -5.08 3.23
C THR A 107 9.79 -4.33 4.43
N LEU A 108 9.14 -4.39 5.60
CA LEU A 108 9.77 -3.98 6.84
C LEU A 108 11.02 -4.86 7.09
N PRO A 109 12.22 -4.28 7.26
CA PRO A 109 13.46 -5.05 7.26
C PRO A 109 13.50 -6.04 8.43
N PRO A 110 13.70 -7.36 8.17
CA PRO A 110 13.56 -8.41 9.19
C PRO A 110 14.62 -8.37 10.30
N SER A 111 15.65 -7.52 10.16
CA SER A 111 16.57 -7.18 11.24
C SER A 111 17.17 -5.77 11.05
N PRO A 112 17.68 -5.12 12.11
CA PRO A 112 18.40 -3.85 11.98
C PRO A 112 19.60 -3.93 11.01
N ALA A 113 20.32 -5.06 10.98
CA ALA A 113 21.44 -5.26 10.06
C ALA A 113 21.02 -5.21 8.58
N VAL A 114 19.81 -5.68 8.25
CA VAL A 114 19.24 -5.56 6.90
C VAL A 114 18.91 -4.10 6.59
N ALA A 115 18.27 -3.39 7.53
CA ALA A 115 17.97 -1.96 7.38
C ALA A 115 19.24 -1.11 7.18
N ASP A 116 20.32 -1.45 7.87
CA ASP A 116 21.59 -0.72 7.78
C ASP A 116 22.35 -1.01 6.48
N ILE A 117 22.45 -2.27 6.01
CA ILE A 117 23.09 -2.54 4.71
C ILE A 117 22.26 -1.99 3.54
N GLN A 118 20.92 -2.05 3.60
CA GLN A 118 20.04 -1.41 2.62
C GLN A 118 20.32 0.09 2.55
N ARG A 119 20.47 0.76 3.69
CA ARG A 119 20.80 2.20 3.77
C ARG A 119 22.18 2.52 3.18
N THR A 120 23.17 1.66 3.41
CA THR A 120 24.53 1.84 2.86
C THR A 120 24.53 1.67 1.34
N ILE A 121 23.90 0.62 0.79
CA ILE A 121 23.78 0.44 -0.66
C ILE A 121 22.99 1.59 -1.29
N HIS A 122 21.84 1.95 -0.72
CA HIS A 122 21.01 3.06 -1.19
C HIS A 122 21.82 4.36 -1.31
N LYS A 123 22.61 4.69 -0.28
CA LYS A 123 23.54 5.83 -0.31
C LYS A 123 24.64 5.67 -1.36
N ALA A 124 25.26 4.50 -1.49
CA ALA A 124 26.35 4.26 -2.44
C ALA A 124 25.87 4.33 -3.90
N VAL A 125 24.68 3.79 -4.20
CA VAL A 125 24.03 3.89 -5.51
C VAL A 125 23.69 5.35 -5.84
N PHE A 126 23.07 6.09 -4.91
CA PHE A 126 22.78 7.52 -5.13
C PHE A 126 24.04 8.34 -5.42
N LEU A 127 25.12 8.13 -4.65
CA LEU A 127 26.40 8.82 -4.86
C LEU A 127 27.07 8.40 -6.18
N THR A 128 26.86 7.16 -6.64
CA THR A 128 27.36 6.69 -7.93
C THR A 128 26.63 7.40 -9.07
N PHE A 129 25.29 7.41 -9.06
CA PHE A 129 24.50 8.15 -10.05
C PHE A 129 24.74 9.67 -9.99
N LEU A 130 24.94 10.26 -8.81
CA LEU A 130 25.34 11.67 -8.66
C LEU A 130 26.67 11.95 -9.38
N ARG A 131 27.66 11.05 -9.25
CA ARG A 131 28.96 11.19 -9.92
C ARG A 131 28.83 11.03 -11.43
N MET A 132 28.05 10.04 -11.90
CA MET A 132 27.75 9.86 -13.33
C MET A 132 26.93 11.01 -13.93
N ALA A 133 26.07 11.66 -13.15
CA ALA A 133 25.34 12.85 -13.58
C ALA A 133 26.19 14.13 -13.61
N THR A 134 27.43 14.11 -13.10
CA THR A 134 28.28 15.29 -12.90
C THR A 134 29.43 15.34 -13.91
N HIS A 135 29.22 16.04 -15.02
CA HIS A 135 30.24 16.26 -16.07
C HIS A 135 31.51 17.00 -15.60
N LYS A 136 31.47 17.60 -14.40
CA LYS A 136 32.53 18.44 -13.84
C LYS A 136 32.69 18.19 -12.34
N GLU A 137 33.45 17.16 -12.00
CA GLU A 137 33.76 16.78 -10.62
C GLU A 137 34.64 17.81 -9.90
N SER A 138 35.56 18.48 -10.62
CA SER A 138 36.40 19.54 -10.05
C SER A 138 36.79 20.60 -11.09
N LYS A 139 37.81 21.42 -10.80
CA LYS A 139 38.43 22.30 -11.81
C LYS A 139 39.34 21.51 -12.77
N GLU A 140 39.98 20.46 -12.25
CA GLU A 140 40.93 19.61 -12.96
C GLU A 140 40.27 18.37 -13.55
N ASN A 141 39.22 17.86 -12.90
CA ASN A 141 38.48 16.67 -13.30
C ASN A 141 37.17 17.07 -13.96
N PHE A 142 37.10 17.04 -15.30
CA PHE A 142 35.89 17.29 -16.07
C PHE A 142 35.92 16.61 -17.44
N ILE A 143 34.75 16.43 -18.03
CA ILE A 143 34.53 15.97 -19.41
C ILE A 143 33.94 17.15 -20.20
N THR A 144 34.27 17.27 -21.50
CA THR A 144 33.65 18.24 -22.40
C THR A 144 32.14 18.01 -22.45
N PRO A 145 31.27 19.03 -22.23
CA PRO A 145 29.83 18.79 -22.01
C PRO A 145 29.11 18.03 -23.13
N ALA A 146 29.48 18.24 -24.40
CA ALA A 146 28.93 17.50 -25.53
C ALA A 146 29.34 16.01 -25.48
N VAL A 147 30.63 15.73 -25.29
CA VAL A 147 31.17 14.35 -25.19
C VAL A 147 30.62 13.63 -23.95
N PHE A 148 30.37 14.35 -22.85
CA PHE A 148 29.64 13.82 -21.70
C PHE A 148 28.20 13.42 -22.08
N GLY A 149 27.49 14.26 -22.83
CA GLY A 149 26.15 13.98 -23.33
C GLY A 149 26.09 12.76 -24.26
N GLU A 150 27.09 12.59 -25.12
CA GLU A 150 27.29 11.40 -25.95
C GLU A 150 27.56 10.16 -25.07
N ILE A 151 28.54 10.24 -24.16
CA ILE A 151 28.94 9.14 -23.26
C ILE A 151 27.76 8.60 -22.44
N ILE A 152 26.94 9.46 -21.83
CA ILE A 152 25.84 9.00 -20.97
C ILE A 152 24.70 8.34 -21.76
N TYR A 153 24.54 8.68 -23.03
CA TYR A 153 23.45 8.23 -23.90
C TYR A 153 23.84 6.95 -24.65
N ASP A 154 24.93 6.99 -25.42
CA ASP A 154 25.36 5.90 -26.29
C ASP A 154 25.78 4.63 -25.52
N ASN A 155 26.13 4.77 -24.24
CA ASN A 155 26.49 3.68 -23.34
C ASN A 155 25.37 3.31 -22.35
N PHE A 156 24.15 3.83 -22.53
CA PHE A 156 22.96 3.54 -21.71
C PHE A 156 23.16 3.75 -20.19
N ILE A 157 23.97 4.75 -19.81
CA ILE A 157 24.26 5.07 -18.40
C ILE A 157 23.01 5.67 -17.73
N PHE A 158 22.20 6.39 -18.50
CA PHE A 158 20.85 6.80 -18.14
C PHE A 158 19.87 6.45 -19.26
N ASP A 159 18.62 6.19 -18.87
CA ASP A 159 17.46 6.05 -19.73
C ASP A 159 16.23 6.57 -18.94
N ILE A 160 15.09 6.75 -19.60
CA ILE A 160 13.89 7.30 -18.94
C ILE A 160 13.41 6.43 -17.77
N PRO A 161 13.35 5.08 -17.87
CA PRO A 161 13.10 4.20 -16.71
C PRO A 161 14.04 4.41 -15.53
N LYS A 162 15.37 4.45 -15.74
CA LYS A 162 16.36 4.73 -14.68
C LYS A 162 16.08 6.09 -14.02
N ILE A 163 15.74 7.11 -14.80
CA ILE A 163 15.47 8.46 -14.28
C ILE A 163 14.15 8.50 -13.47
N LEU A 164 13.09 7.81 -13.93
CA LEU A 164 11.85 7.62 -13.18
C LEU A 164 12.11 6.94 -11.83
N ASP A 165 12.87 5.83 -11.83
CA ASP A 165 13.24 5.09 -10.63
C ASP A 165 14.10 5.92 -9.66
N LEU A 166 15.06 6.70 -10.19
CA LEU A 166 15.87 7.61 -9.38
C LEU A 166 14.99 8.64 -8.64
N CYS A 167 13.97 9.20 -9.29
CA CYS A 167 13.05 10.16 -8.66
C CYS A 167 12.27 9.57 -7.49
N VAL A 168 11.63 8.41 -7.68
CA VAL A 168 10.82 7.78 -6.62
C VAL A 168 11.65 7.15 -5.50
N LEU A 169 12.88 6.68 -5.78
CA LEU A 169 13.80 6.16 -4.76
C LEU A 169 14.47 7.27 -3.94
N PHE A 170 14.95 8.34 -4.58
CA PHE A 170 15.86 9.30 -3.92
C PHE A 170 15.30 10.72 -3.74
N GLY A 171 14.21 11.08 -4.42
CA GLY A 171 13.60 12.41 -4.35
C GLY A 171 13.17 12.81 -2.94
N LYS A 172 12.64 11.85 -2.16
CA LYS A 172 12.21 12.03 -0.77
C LYS A 172 13.40 12.22 0.19
N GLY A 173 13.96 13.43 0.18
CA GLY A 173 15.04 13.88 1.05
C GLY A 173 16.22 14.53 0.29
N ASN A 174 16.45 14.15 -0.97
CA ASN A 174 17.54 14.68 -1.79
C ASN A 174 17.06 15.55 -2.98
N SER A 175 15.78 15.96 -3.01
CA SER A 175 15.12 16.58 -4.16
C SER A 175 15.93 17.67 -4.86
N GLN A 176 16.42 18.67 -4.11
CA GLN A 176 17.22 19.78 -4.67
C GLN A 176 18.54 19.37 -5.34
N LEU A 177 19.09 18.20 -4.99
CA LEU A 177 20.30 17.65 -5.59
C LEU A 177 19.95 16.77 -6.79
N LEU A 178 18.90 15.96 -6.67
CA LEU A 178 18.41 15.10 -7.75
C LEU A 178 17.84 15.89 -8.93
N HIS A 179 17.10 16.98 -8.67
CA HIS A 179 16.71 17.96 -9.69
C HIS A 179 17.93 18.42 -10.50
N LYS A 180 19.03 18.80 -9.83
CA LYS A 180 20.25 19.29 -10.50
C LYS A 180 20.99 18.20 -11.27
N MET A 181 20.92 16.94 -10.81
CA MET A 181 21.43 15.80 -11.58
C MET A 181 20.66 15.63 -12.89
N ILE A 182 19.32 15.59 -12.81
CA ILE A 182 18.45 15.35 -13.97
C ILE A 182 18.43 16.56 -14.91
N GLU A 183 18.37 17.78 -14.38
CA GLU A 183 18.56 19.01 -15.15
C GLU A 183 19.89 19.00 -15.91
N ASN A 184 21.00 18.60 -15.28
CA ASN A 184 22.28 18.50 -16.00
C ASN A 184 22.26 17.41 -17.08
N ILE A 185 21.65 16.25 -16.83
CA ILE A 185 21.51 15.16 -17.81
C ILE A 185 20.75 15.65 -19.06
N PHE A 186 19.51 16.15 -18.91
CA PHE A 186 18.70 16.66 -20.01
C PHE A 186 19.30 17.89 -20.71
N LYS A 187 20.13 18.68 -20.01
CA LYS A 187 20.80 19.88 -20.53
C LYS A 187 22.03 19.57 -21.37
N GLN A 188 22.85 18.57 -20.98
CA GLN A 188 23.98 18.14 -21.80
C GLN A 188 23.57 17.17 -22.91
N GLN A 189 22.47 16.43 -22.71
CA GLN A 189 21.87 15.53 -23.71
C GLN A 189 20.37 15.81 -23.90
N PRO A 190 20.00 16.72 -24.82
CA PRO A 190 18.60 17.03 -25.11
C PRO A 190 17.80 15.87 -25.71
N SER A 191 18.44 14.82 -26.25
CA SER A 191 17.73 13.68 -26.87
C SER A 191 16.83 12.93 -25.89
N TYR A 192 17.10 12.99 -24.58
CA TYR A 192 16.21 12.45 -23.54
C TYR A 192 14.82 13.09 -23.54
N TYR A 193 14.62 14.32 -24.07
CA TYR A 193 13.27 14.85 -24.29
C TYR A 193 12.52 14.07 -25.39
N SER A 194 13.21 13.67 -26.46
CA SER A 194 12.62 12.84 -27.52
C SER A 194 12.28 11.43 -27.02
N ASP A 195 13.15 10.84 -26.18
CA ASP A 195 12.86 9.56 -25.53
C ASP A 195 11.69 9.67 -24.55
N LEU A 196 11.58 10.80 -23.83
CA LEU A 196 10.46 11.09 -22.94
C LEU A 196 9.14 11.20 -23.71
N ASP A 197 9.11 11.95 -24.81
CA ASP A 197 7.93 12.07 -25.70
C ASP A 197 7.53 10.70 -26.29
N VAL A 198 8.49 9.81 -26.57
CA VAL A 198 8.20 8.41 -26.97
C VAL A 198 7.71 7.55 -25.79
N THR A 199 8.10 7.88 -24.55
CA THR A 199 7.76 7.13 -23.33
C THR A 199 6.40 7.53 -22.73
N VAL A 200 5.99 8.81 -22.79
CA VAL A 200 4.68 9.24 -22.25
C VAL A 200 3.48 8.43 -22.79
N PRO A 201 3.42 8.07 -24.09
CA PRO A 201 2.41 7.14 -24.61
C PRO A 201 2.38 5.75 -23.95
N THR A 202 3.53 5.19 -23.54
CA THR A 202 3.57 3.88 -22.86
C THR A 202 3.22 4.00 -21.37
N VAL A 203 3.54 5.14 -20.74
CA VAL A 203 3.04 5.48 -19.40
C VAL A 203 1.51 5.62 -19.40
N LEU A 204 0.91 6.18 -20.45
CA LEU A 204 -0.55 6.26 -20.59
C LEU A 204 -1.23 4.89 -20.76
N GLN A 205 -0.57 3.93 -21.43
CA GLN A 205 -1.09 2.57 -21.59
C GLN A 205 -1.25 1.81 -20.26
N VAL A 206 -0.62 2.28 -19.17
CA VAL A 206 -0.84 1.76 -17.81
C VAL A 206 -2.30 1.94 -17.39
N PHE A 207 -2.86 3.14 -17.58
CA PHE A 207 -4.25 3.45 -17.25
C PHE A 207 -5.23 2.67 -18.14
N ASP A 208 -4.94 2.61 -19.45
CA ASP A 208 -5.74 1.83 -20.40
C ASP A 208 -5.75 0.33 -20.01
N THR A 209 -4.60 -0.25 -19.61
CA THR A 209 -4.46 -1.64 -19.13
C THR A 209 -5.26 -1.90 -17.84
N ILE A 210 -5.33 -0.94 -16.93
CA ILE A 210 -6.11 -1.04 -15.69
C ILE A 210 -7.61 -1.00 -16.00
N LEU A 211 -8.05 -0.14 -16.92
CA LEU A 211 -9.44 -0.08 -17.39
C LEU A 211 -9.85 -1.38 -18.09
N ASP A 212 -9.01 -1.93 -18.97
CA ASP A 212 -9.26 -3.21 -19.65
C ASP A 212 -9.41 -4.37 -18.66
N LYS A 213 -8.48 -4.51 -17.73
CA LYS A 213 -8.51 -5.55 -16.68
C LYS A 213 -9.69 -5.41 -15.71
N CYS A 214 -10.31 -4.24 -15.63
CA CYS A 214 -11.53 -3.99 -14.86
C CYS A 214 -12.81 -4.01 -15.72
N GLY A 215 -12.73 -4.28 -17.03
CA GLY A 215 -13.89 -4.24 -17.93
C GLY A 215 -14.55 -2.86 -18.03
N LEU A 216 -13.76 -1.79 -17.89
CA LEU A 216 -14.20 -0.39 -17.88
C LEU A 216 -13.78 0.39 -19.14
N HIS A 217 -12.90 -0.14 -19.98
CA HIS A 217 -12.37 0.58 -21.14
C HIS A 217 -13.47 0.81 -22.19
N CYS A 218 -13.64 2.07 -22.62
CA CYS A 218 -14.82 2.53 -23.38
C CYS A 218 -14.50 3.42 -24.60
N GLU A 219 -13.34 3.25 -25.26
CA GLU A 219 -13.04 4.00 -26.49
C GLU A 219 -13.45 3.27 -27.79
N GLY A 220 -13.94 4.05 -28.77
CA GLY A 220 -13.90 3.69 -30.20
C GLY A 220 -14.97 2.74 -30.73
N ALA A 221 -16.09 3.30 -31.21
CA ALA A 221 -17.13 2.70 -32.09
C ALA A 221 -17.91 1.47 -31.57
N THR A 222 -17.28 0.54 -30.86
CA THR A 222 -17.89 -0.69 -30.32
C THR A 222 -18.99 -0.42 -29.29
N ALA A 223 -18.91 0.70 -28.57
CA ALA A 223 -19.93 1.16 -27.63
C ALA A 223 -21.31 1.48 -28.27
N MET A 224 -21.38 1.61 -29.61
CA MET A 224 -22.65 1.74 -30.34
C MET A 224 -23.10 0.45 -31.04
N GLU A 225 -22.28 -0.61 -31.07
CA GLU A 225 -22.74 -1.93 -31.48
C GLU A 225 -23.37 -2.66 -30.29
N PRO A 226 -24.58 -3.25 -30.41
CA PRO A 226 -25.18 -4.02 -29.33
C PRO A 226 -24.35 -5.28 -29.06
N MET A 227 -23.55 -5.23 -27.99
CA MET A 227 -22.61 -6.29 -27.60
C MET A 227 -23.32 -7.66 -27.56
N LYS A 228 -22.79 -8.64 -28.29
CA LYS A 228 -23.42 -9.96 -28.42
C LYS A 228 -23.53 -10.61 -27.04
N LEU A 229 -24.70 -11.19 -26.74
CA LEU A 229 -24.96 -12.00 -25.53
C LEU A 229 -24.03 -13.23 -25.35
N SER A 230 -23.19 -13.54 -26.35
CA SER A 230 -22.16 -14.57 -26.33
C SER A 230 -20.73 -14.03 -26.17
N ALA A 231 -20.54 -12.71 -26.07
CA ALA A 231 -19.27 -12.14 -25.61
C ALA A 231 -19.01 -12.67 -24.20
N HIS A 232 -17.79 -13.14 -23.94
CA HIS A 232 -17.43 -13.61 -22.61
C HIS A 232 -17.51 -12.42 -21.65
N LYS A 233 -18.07 -12.64 -20.45
CA LYS A 233 -18.17 -11.57 -19.44
C LYS A 233 -16.78 -11.01 -19.18
N GLN A 234 -16.54 -9.75 -19.56
CA GLN A 234 -15.33 -9.06 -19.14
C GLN A 234 -15.30 -8.99 -17.60
N PRO A 235 -14.13 -9.25 -16.98
CA PRO A 235 -14.03 -9.27 -15.54
C PRO A 235 -14.06 -7.84 -15.00
N THR A 236 -15.06 -7.53 -14.19
CA THR A 236 -15.13 -6.28 -13.42
C THR A 236 -14.20 -6.32 -12.22
N ALA A 237 -13.89 -5.18 -11.58
CA ALA A 237 -13.10 -5.19 -10.34
C ALA A 237 -13.81 -5.98 -9.19
N MET A 238 -15.13 -6.18 -9.29
CA MET A 238 -15.91 -7.08 -8.42
C MET A 238 -15.75 -8.58 -8.73
N THR A 239 -15.22 -8.97 -9.90
CA THR A 239 -15.21 -10.37 -10.40
C THR A 239 -13.85 -10.92 -10.88
N VAL A 240 -12.82 -10.08 -11.07
CA VAL A 240 -11.40 -10.52 -11.11
C VAL A 240 -11.06 -11.34 -9.85
N SER A 241 -10.01 -12.17 -9.87
CA SER A 241 -9.55 -12.86 -8.67
C SER A 241 -9.08 -11.89 -7.58
N GLN A 242 -8.88 -12.39 -6.35
CA GLN A 242 -8.41 -11.55 -5.25
C GLN A 242 -6.98 -11.05 -5.50
N GLN A 243 -6.11 -11.90 -6.07
CA GLN A 243 -4.72 -11.53 -6.35
C GLN A 243 -4.64 -10.48 -7.47
N GLU A 244 -5.35 -10.67 -8.59
CA GLU A 244 -5.34 -9.70 -9.69
C GLU A 244 -5.79 -8.30 -9.25
N LEU A 245 -6.73 -8.19 -8.30
CA LEU A 245 -7.15 -6.90 -7.73
C LEU A 245 -6.10 -6.29 -6.78
N VAL A 246 -5.36 -7.12 -6.04
CA VAL A 246 -4.20 -6.67 -5.25
C VAL A 246 -3.13 -6.14 -6.19
N ASP A 247 -2.75 -6.91 -7.20
CA ASP A 247 -1.73 -6.57 -8.19
C ASP A 247 -2.10 -5.29 -8.97
N LEU A 248 -3.36 -5.11 -9.34
CA LEU A 248 -3.88 -3.89 -9.98
C LEU A 248 -3.72 -2.65 -9.10
N ILE A 249 -4.04 -2.75 -7.81
CA ILE A 249 -3.94 -1.62 -6.88
C ILE A 249 -2.49 -1.32 -6.52
N LEU A 250 -1.63 -2.35 -6.40
CA LEU A 250 -0.18 -2.19 -6.26
C LEU A 250 0.41 -1.46 -7.49
N TYR A 251 0.09 -1.93 -8.69
CA TYR A 251 0.60 -1.36 -9.95
C TYR A 251 0.11 0.08 -10.19
N LEU A 252 -1.15 0.39 -9.87
CA LEU A 252 -1.66 1.76 -9.91
C LEU A 252 -0.93 2.66 -8.91
N CYS A 253 -0.67 2.17 -7.69
CA CYS A 253 0.03 2.91 -6.64
C CYS A 253 1.48 3.23 -7.02
N ASP A 254 2.24 2.22 -7.43
CA ASP A 254 3.64 2.39 -7.87
C ASP A 254 3.74 3.32 -9.09
N SER A 255 2.90 3.12 -10.11
CA SER A 255 2.90 3.95 -11.32
C SER A 255 2.59 5.42 -11.00
N THR A 256 1.55 5.68 -10.22
CA THR A 256 1.14 7.06 -9.88
C THR A 256 2.13 7.76 -8.96
N THR A 257 2.72 7.05 -8.00
CA THR A 257 3.80 7.60 -7.14
C THR A 257 5.05 7.91 -7.96
N THR A 258 5.42 7.03 -8.90
CA THR A 258 6.62 7.19 -9.73
C THR A 258 6.48 8.35 -10.72
N ILE A 259 5.31 8.49 -11.36
CA ILE A 259 5.00 9.64 -12.24
C ILE A 259 5.01 10.94 -11.43
N HIS A 260 4.37 10.96 -10.26
CA HIS A 260 4.35 12.14 -9.39
C HIS A 260 5.76 12.56 -8.96
N ALA A 261 6.56 11.61 -8.44
CA ALA A 261 7.91 11.88 -8.00
C ALA A 261 8.81 12.37 -9.15
N PHE A 262 8.61 11.93 -10.38
CA PHE A 262 9.36 12.44 -11.52
C PHE A 262 8.99 13.87 -11.89
N LEU A 263 7.71 14.23 -11.88
CA LEU A 263 7.24 15.58 -12.22
C LEU A 263 7.57 16.61 -11.12
N ASP A 264 7.51 16.24 -9.84
CA ASP A 264 7.95 17.06 -8.71
C ASP A 264 9.47 17.35 -8.77
N ILE A 265 10.27 16.33 -9.08
CA ILE A 265 11.74 16.44 -9.12
C ILE A 265 12.24 17.11 -10.40
N PHE A 266 11.53 17.00 -11.51
CA PHE A 266 11.90 17.58 -12.81
C PHE A 266 10.71 18.24 -13.54
N PRO A 267 10.23 19.42 -13.07
CA PRO A 267 9.08 20.11 -13.62
C PRO A 267 9.11 20.41 -15.13
N ALA A 268 10.29 20.48 -15.75
CA ALA A 268 10.41 20.68 -17.21
C ALA A 268 9.71 19.57 -18.03
N ALA A 269 9.59 18.35 -17.46
CA ALA A 269 8.87 17.24 -18.08
C ALA A 269 7.34 17.46 -18.16
N CYS A 270 6.76 18.37 -17.38
CA CYS A 270 5.32 18.68 -17.44
C CYS A 270 4.88 19.09 -18.86
N SER A 271 5.75 19.74 -19.64
CA SER A 271 5.50 20.13 -21.03
C SER A 271 5.30 18.93 -21.97
N SER A 272 6.10 17.87 -21.82
CA SER A 272 5.96 16.61 -22.58
C SER A 272 4.70 15.84 -22.18
N PHE A 273 4.39 15.79 -20.88
CA PHE A 273 3.15 15.16 -20.42
C PHE A 273 1.91 15.93 -20.91
N HIS A 274 1.96 17.27 -20.90
CA HIS A 274 0.89 18.11 -21.43
C HIS A 274 0.69 17.93 -22.95
N SER A 275 1.76 17.95 -23.76
CA SER A 275 1.67 17.87 -25.22
C SER A 275 1.03 16.55 -25.71
N HIS A 276 1.23 15.46 -24.96
CA HIS A 276 0.61 14.16 -25.21
C HIS A 276 -0.82 14.02 -24.65
N GLY A 277 -1.42 15.10 -24.12
CA GLY A 277 -2.78 15.09 -23.60
C GLY A 277 -2.96 14.28 -22.31
N PHE A 278 -1.90 14.10 -21.52
CA PHE A 278 -1.90 13.22 -20.35
C PHE A 278 -3.00 13.58 -19.35
N LEU A 279 -3.19 14.89 -19.11
CA LEU A 279 -4.14 15.41 -18.12
C LEU A 279 -5.59 14.95 -18.38
N SER A 280 -6.08 15.03 -19.62
CA SER A 280 -7.48 14.67 -19.93
C SER A 280 -7.73 13.15 -19.89
N LYS A 281 -6.76 12.34 -20.35
CA LYS A 281 -6.80 10.88 -20.17
C LYS A 281 -6.80 10.51 -18.68
N MET A 282 -5.94 11.14 -17.88
CA MET A 282 -5.82 10.87 -16.45
C MET A 282 -7.10 11.24 -15.67
N THR A 283 -7.76 12.36 -15.98
CA THR A 283 -9.02 12.75 -15.30
C THR A 283 -10.18 11.83 -15.67
N SER A 284 -10.28 11.41 -16.94
CA SER A 284 -11.33 10.46 -17.36
C SER A 284 -11.09 9.04 -16.80
N PHE A 285 -9.82 8.62 -16.69
CA PHE A 285 -9.44 7.43 -15.93
C PHE A 285 -9.87 7.53 -14.47
N TYR A 286 -9.64 8.68 -13.80
CA TYR A 286 -10.02 8.90 -12.41
C TYR A 286 -11.53 8.75 -12.19
N GLU A 287 -12.34 9.43 -12.99
CA GLU A 287 -13.81 9.39 -12.91
C GLU A 287 -14.35 7.97 -13.11
N THR A 288 -13.73 7.19 -14.00
CA THR A 288 -14.18 5.85 -14.40
C THR A 288 -13.69 4.75 -13.45
N ALA A 289 -12.39 4.72 -13.14
CA ALA A 289 -11.75 3.61 -12.44
C ALA A 289 -11.89 3.70 -10.91
N VAL A 290 -11.71 4.89 -10.33
CA VAL A 290 -11.70 5.06 -8.86
C VAL A 290 -13.00 4.57 -8.22
N PRO A 291 -14.22 4.89 -8.73
CA PRO A 291 -15.45 4.43 -8.12
C PRO A 291 -15.65 2.90 -8.12
N ASP A 292 -15.20 2.17 -9.16
CA ASP A 292 -15.32 0.70 -9.19
C ASP A 292 -14.24 0.02 -8.33
N LEU A 293 -13.01 0.56 -8.32
CA LEU A 293 -11.95 0.10 -7.43
C LEU A 293 -12.30 0.32 -5.95
N GLU A 294 -12.78 1.51 -5.56
CA GLU A 294 -13.25 1.78 -4.19
C GLU A 294 -14.38 0.81 -3.78
N LYS A 295 -15.33 0.59 -4.68
CA LYS A 295 -16.47 -0.33 -4.51
C LYS A 295 -15.99 -1.78 -4.38
N ALA A 296 -14.99 -2.21 -5.14
CA ALA A 296 -14.41 -3.53 -5.04
C ALA A 296 -13.67 -3.72 -3.71
N VAL A 297 -12.80 -2.79 -3.30
CA VAL A 297 -12.11 -2.84 -2.01
C VAL A 297 -13.11 -2.85 -0.84
N ARG A 298 -14.18 -2.04 -0.90
CA ARG A 298 -15.20 -1.96 0.16
C ARG A 298 -16.15 -3.16 0.23
N LYS A 299 -16.52 -3.78 -0.90
CA LYS A 299 -17.60 -4.79 -0.96
C LYS A 299 -17.15 -6.24 -1.11
N ARG A 300 -15.88 -6.49 -1.46
CA ARG A 300 -15.33 -7.85 -1.48
C ARG A 300 -14.86 -8.24 -0.08
N ASN A 301 -14.91 -9.54 0.23
CA ASN A 301 -14.38 -10.07 1.48
C ASN A 301 -12.86 -10.20 1.37
N PHE A 302 -12.14 -9.47 2.21
CA PHE A 302 -10.69 -9.60 2.43
C PHE A 302 -10.42 -9.79 3.92
N ASP A 303 -9.20 -10.21 4.27
CA ASP A 303 -8.70 -10.03 5.64
C ASP A 303 -8.56 -8.53 5.94
N LYS A 304 -8.92 -8.11 7.17
CA LYS A 304 -9.04 -6.68 7.52
C LYS A 304 -7.77 -5.87 7.22
N GLY A 305 -6.60 -6.41 7.56
CA GLY A 305 -5.31 -5.75 7.30
C GLY A 305 -5.03 -5.54 5.81
N LEU A 306 -5.38 -6.52 4.96
CA LEU A 306 -5.27 -6.40 3.50
C LEU A 306 -6.29 -5.39 2.95
N GLN A 307 -7.52 -5.39 3.47
CA GLN A 307 -8.54 -4.40 3.07
C GLN A 307 -8.08 -2.97 3.40
N GLU A 308 -7.48 -2.77 4.57
CA GLU A 308 -6.93 -1.48 4.97
C GLU A 308 -5.70 -1.06 4.15
N ASP A 309 -4.78 -1.98 3.82
CA ASP A 309 -3.63 -1.66 2.96
C ASP A 309 -4.06 -1.29 1.54
N LEU A 310 -4.94 -2.08 0.91
CA LEU A 310 -5.51 -1.77 -0.39
C LEU A 310 -6.26 -0.44 -0.38
N TRP A 311 -7.00 -0.14 0.70
CA TRP A 311 -7.67 1.14 0.85
C TRP A 311 -6.68 2.32 0.96
N LYS A 312 -5.61 2.16 1.76
CA LYS A 312 -4.53 3.16 1.91
C LYS A 312 -3.82 3.41 0.58
N ARG A 313 -3.43 2.34 -0.14
CA ARG A 313 -2.77 2.44 -1.46
C ARG A 313 -3.66 3.10 -2.50
N LEU A 314 -4.93 2.69 -2.61
CA LEU A 314 -5.88 3.33 -3.52
C LEU A 314 -6.11 4.81 -3.18
N SER A 315 -6.25 5.16 -1.90
CA SER A 315 -6.35 6.57 -1.46
C SER A 315 -5.09 7.37 -1.78
N HIS A 316 -3.91 6.77 -1.63
CA HIS A 316 -2.64 7.40 -2.03
C HIS A 316 -2.56 7.61 -3.55
N SER A 317 -2.92 6.60 -4.36
CA SER A 317 -3.00 6.76 -5.83
C SER A 317 -3.93 7.90 -6.23
N CYS A 318 -5.10 8.01 -5.58
CA CYS A 318 -6.06 9.08 -5.81
C CYS A 318 -5.49 10.47 -5.45
N HIS A 319 -4.63 10.56 -4.43
CA HIS A 319 -3.94 11.78 -4.04
C HIS A 319 -2.86 12.15 -5.06
N MET A 320 -1.99 11.20 -5.44
CA MET A 320 -0.94 11.39 -6.45
C MET A 320 -1.51 11.82 -7.81
N LEU A 321 -2.63 11.24 -8.25
CA LEU A 321 -3.31 11.64 -9.49
C LEU A 321 -3.81 13.10 -9.47
N VAL A 322 -4.25 13.59 -8.32
CA VAL A 322 -4.70 14.99 -8.14
C VAL A 322 -3.50 15.95 -8.03
N GLU A 323 -2.41 15.54 -7.37
CA GLU A 323 -1.17 16.33 -7.33
C GLU A 323 -0.48 16.39 -8.70
N ILE A 324 -0.43 15.30 -9.47
CA ILE A 324 0.02 15.32 -10.87
C ILE A 324 -0.83 16.30 -11.71
N ALA A 325 -2.16 16.31 -11.52
CA ALA A 325 -3.02 17.25 -12.23
C ALA A 325 -2.67 18.71 -11.92
N HIS A 326 -2.38 19.00 -10.65
CA HIS A 326 -1.96 20.33 -10.22
C HIS A 326 -0.55 20.69 -10.73
N LEU A 327 0.45 19.80 -10.62
CA LEU A 327 1.81 20.04 -11.14
C LEU A 327 1.82 20.33 -12.64
N LEU A 328 1.02 19.61 -13.42
CA LEU A 328 0.87 19.87 -14.86
C LEU A 328 0.28 21.28 -15.09
N LEU A 329 -0.88 21.59 -14.52
CA LEU A 329 -1.52 22.91 -14.67
C LEU A 329 -0.65 24.06 -14.12
N HIS A 330 0.11 23.80 -13.06
CA HIS A 330 1.00 24.77 -12.45
C HIS A 330 2.11 25.16 -13.41
N HIS A 331 2.90 24.20 -13.87
CA HIS A 331 4.07 24.49 -14.71
C HIS A 331 3.74 24.81 -16.17
N THR A 332 2.63 24.29 -16.74
CA THR A 332 2.27 24.64 -18.13
C THR A 332 1.39 25.88 -18.26
N CYS A 333 0.64 26.27 -17.22
CA CYS A 333 -0.30 27.39 -17.32
C CYS A 333 -0.17 28.43 -16.19
N LEU A 334 -0.30 28.06 -14.92
CA LEU A 334 -0.37 29.03 -13.81
C LEU A 334 0.95 29.81 -13.63
N GLN A 335 2.09 29.14 -13.67
CA GLN A 335 3.41 29.77 -13.56
C GLN A 335 3.68 30.74 -14.74
N PRO A 336 3.50 30.35 -16.02
CA PRO A 336 3.57 31.30 -17.15
C PRO A 336 2.61 32.51 -17.06
N ILE A 337 1.44 32.35 -16.43
CA ILE A 337 0.50 33.44 -16.14
C ILE A 337 1.06 34.37 -15.06
N LEU A 338 1.59 33.83 -13.96
CA LEU A 338 2.17 34.58 -12.83
C LEU A 338 3.46 35.32 -13.21
N GLU A 339 4.28 34.74 -14.09
CA GLU A 339 5.52 35.35 -14.59
C GLU A 339 5.27 36.44 -15.65
N GLY A 340 4.04 36.61 -16.13
CA GLY A 340 3.64 37.73 -16.99
C GLY A 340 4.16 37.67 -18.42
N GLY A 341 4.32 36.46 -18.98
CA GLY A 341 4.86 36.27 -20.33
C GLY A 341 3.99 36.81 -21.48
N GLU A 342 4.59 37.02 -22.65
CA GLU A 342 3.92 37.62 -23.84
C GLU A 342 2.65 36.85 -24.30
N ASN A 343 2.55 35.56 -23.97
CA ASN A 343 1.43 34.67 -24.33
C ASN A 343 0.38 34.51 -23.21
N LEU A 344 0.31 35.43 -22.24
CA LEU A 344 -0.61 35.40 -21.08
C LEU A 344 -2.04 34.94 -21.42
N GLN A 345 -2.64 35.46 -22.50
CA GLN A 345 -4.00 35.07 -22.89
C GLN A 345 -4.09 33.61 -23.36
N THR A 346 -3.08 33.08 -24.05
CA THR A 346 -3.06 31.69 -24.53
C THR A 346 -3.11 30.72 -23.34
N TYR A 347 -2.21 30.89 -22.37
CA TYR A 347 -2.16 30.06 -21.17
C TYR A 347 -3.44 30.17 -20.32
N ALA A 348 -4.03 31.37 -20.26
CA ALA A 348 -5.32 31.58 -19.58
C ALA A 348 -6.49 30.90 -20.32
N GLU A 349 -6.48 30.83 -21.65
CA GLU A 349 -7.49 30.11 -22.42
C GLU A 349 -7.29 28.58 -22.39
N GLU A 350 -6.06 28.08 -22.32
CA GLU A 350 -5.72 26.67 -22.09
C GLU A 350 -6.16 26.21 -20.69
N LEU A 351 -5.82 26.96 -19.64
CA LEU A 351 -6.26 26.69 -18.27
C LEU A 351 -7.78 26.73 -18.14
N LEU A 352 -8.44 27.70 -18.79
CA LEU A 352 -9.91 27.76 -18.88
C LEU A 352 -10.48 26.52 -19.58
N GLN A 353 -9.85 26.04 -20.66
CA GLN A 353 -10.26 24.83 -21.36
C GLN A 353 -10.10 23.58 -20.49
N HIS A 354 -9.02 23.45 -19.71
CA HIS A 354 -8.83 22.36 -18.75
C HIS A 354 -9.88 22.38 -17.64
N PHE A 355 -10.07 23.50 -16.94
CA PHE A 355 -11.12 23.61 -15.92
C PHE A 355 -12.54 23.41 -16.49
N THR A 356 -12.79 23.76 -17.75
CA THR A 356 -14.04 23.43 -18.45
C THR A 356 -14.19 21.92 -18.66
N SER A 357 -13.11 21.22 -19.04
CA SER A 357 -13.14 19.77 -19.20
C SER A 357 -13.38 19.02 -17.89
N PHE A 358 -12.90 19.54 -16.76
CA PHE A 358 -13.17 18.92 -15.45
C PHE A 358 -14.64 19.02 -15.02
N LEU A 359 -15.49 19.84 -15.66
CA LEU A 359 -16.91 19.96 -15.28
C LEU A 359 -17.76 18.73 -15.62
N THR A 360 -17.28 17.83 -16.49
CA THR A 360 -17.90 16.51 -16.71
C THR A 360 -17.43 15.48 -15.68
N GLU A 361 -16.16 15.54 -15.28
CA GLU A 361 -15.51 14.61 -14.34
C GLU A 361 -15.78 15.02 -12.88
N LYS A 362 -17.02 14.86 -12.42
CA LYS A 362 -17.52 15.38 -11.14
C LYS A 362 -16.82 14.81 -9.91
N ARG A 363 -16.51 13.52 -9.89
CA ARG A 363 -15.78 12.87 -8.79
C ARG A 363 -14.37 13.44 -8.72
N PHE A 364 -13.64 13.47 -9.83
CA PHE A 364 -12.32 14.09 -9.91
C PHE A 364 -12.36 15.56 -9.47
N LEU A 365 -13.27 16.36 -10.03
CA LEU A 365 -13.40 17.79 -9.72
C LEU A 365 -13.65 18.06 -8.23
N SER A 366 -14.45 17.21 -7.57
CA SER A 366 -14.72 17.33 -6.13
C SER A 366 -13.51 16.99 -5.23
N ASP A 367 -12.70 16.01 -5.61
CA ASP A 367 -11.48 15.65 -4.87
C ASP A 367 -10.31 16.61 -5.21
N TYR A 368 -10.25 17.18 -6.43
CA TYR A 368 -9.32 18.26 -6.80
C TYR A 368 -9.62 19.55 -6.01
N ASP A 369 -10.85 20.07 -6.06
CA ASP A 369 -11.23 21.32 -5.37
C ASP A 369 -11.22 21.22 -3.82
N GLN A 370 -11.04 19.99 -3.29
CA GLN A 370 -10.76 19.74 -1.88
C GLN A 370 -9.26 19.93 -1.52
N LEU A 371 -8.33 19.68 -2.45
CA LEU A 371 -6.88 19.83 -2.23
C LEU A 371 -6.34 21.16 -2.80
N PHE A 372 -6.80 21.55 -3.98
CA PHE A 372 -6.38 22.74 -4.74
C PHE A 372 -7.63 23.58 -5.08
N PRO A 373 -7.99 24.58 -4.24
CA PRO A 373 -9.26 25.30 -4.39
C PRO A 373 -9.33 26.10 -5.70
N ILE A 374 -10.17 25.65 -6.65
CA ILE A 374 -10.28 26.24 -8.00
C ILE A 374 -10.71 27.72 -7.95
N ALA A 375 -11.33 28.16 -6.84
CA ALA A 375 -11.66 29.57 -6.62
C ALA A 375 -10.43 30.50 -6.61
N GLU A 376 -9.26 30.01 -6.20
CA GLU A 376 -8.01 30.78 -6.12
C GLU A 376 -7.41 30.94 -7.52
N ASP A 377 -7.25 29.83 -8.26
CA ASP A 377 -6.84 29.83 -9.67
C ASP A 377 -7.81 30.62 -10.57
N VAL A 378 -9.12 30.56 -10.29
CA VAL A 378 -10.14 31.36 -10.99
C VAL A 378 -9.98 32.86 -10.70
N SER A 379 -9.51 33.26 -9.53
CA SER A 379 -9.23 34.67 -9.23
C SER A 379 -8.03 35.21 -10.02
N LEU A 380 -7.04 34.36 -10.30
CA LEU A 380 -5.93 34.66 -11.20
C LEU A 380 -6.41 34.73 -12.66
N LEU A 381 -7.20 33.74 -13.11
CA LEU A 381 -7.84 33.76 -14.43
C LEU A 381 -8.70 35.00 -14.66
N GLN A 382 -9.39 35.53 -13.64
CA GLN A 382 -10.21 36.73 -13.77
C GLN A 382 -9.40 38.01 -14.04
N GLN A 383 -8.11 38.03 -13.72
CA GLN A 383 -7.22 39.16 -14.05
C GLN A 383 -6.88 39.18 -15.55
N ALA A 384 -6.82 38.01 -16.20
CA ALA A 384 -6.57 37.87 -17.64
C ALA A 384 -7.85 37.78 -18.50
N LEU A 385 -8.90 37.12 -17.99
CA LEU A 385 -10.14 36.76 -18.71
C LEU A 385 -11.40 37.06 -17.84
N PRO A 386 -11.69 38.34 -17.54
CA PRO A 386 -12.66 38.74 -16.51
C PRO A 386 -14.12 38.29 -16.73
N THR A 387 -14.51 37.96 -17.97
CA THR A 387 -15.92 37.67 -18.34
C THR A 387 -16.22 36.18 -18.54
N ARG A 388 -15.23 35.28 -18.47
CA ARG A 388 -15.35 33.89 -18.95
C ARG A 388 -15.30 32.79 -17.88
N THR A 389 -15.28 33.11 -16.58
CA THR A 389 -15.00 32.11 -15.51
C THR A 389 -16.16 31.81 -14.55
N SER A 390 -17.27 32.56 -14.60
CA SER A 390 -18.36 32.45 -13.60
C SER A 390 -19.03 31.07 -13.52
N TYR A 391 -19.14 30.37 -14.65
CA TYR A 391 -19.73 29.03 -14.70
C TYR A 391 -18.85 27.95 -14.07
N LEU A 392 -17.53 28.15 -13.97
CA LEU A 392 -16.60 27.18 -13.35
C LEU A 392 -16.97 26.98 -11.87
N LEU A 393 -17.13 28.09 -11.13
CA LEU A 393 -17.48 28.05 -9.71
C LEU A 393 -18.89 27.48 -9.45
N GLN A 394 -19.81 27.62 -10.42
CA GLN A 394 -21.12 26.97 -10.37
C GLN A 394 -21.04 25.47 -10.67
N GLY A 395 -20.19 25.07 -11.63
CA GLY A 395 -19.92 23.67 -11.95
C GLY A 395 -19.27 22.91 -10.79
N VAL A 396 -18.26 23.51 -10.15
CA VAL A 396 -17.62 22.99 -8.92
C VAL A 396 -18.67 22.74 -7.83
N ARG A 397 -19.53 23.72 -7.52
CA ARG A 397 -20.62 23.55 -6.54
C ARG A 397 -21.55 22.39 -6.93
N SER A 398 -21.94 22.31 -8.20
CA SER A 398 -22.78 21.21 -8.71
C SER A 398 -22.11 19.84 -8.60
N ALA A 399 -20.79 19.74 -8.70
CA ALA A 399 -20.05 18.50 -8.49
C ALA A 399 -20.08 18.06 -7.00
N TRP A 400 -19.79 18.98 -6.06
CA TRP A 400 -19.93 18.73 -4.62
C TRP A 400 -21.34 18.25 -4.24
N ASP A 401 -22.37 18.97 -4.71
CA ASP A 401 -23.79 18.62 -4.50
C ASP A 401 -24.12 17.23 -5.09
N SER A 402 -23.62 16.93 -6.31
CA SER A 402 -23.83 15.63 -6.97
C SER A 402 -23.19 14.47 -6.21
N MET A 403 -22.04 14.71 -5.56
CA MET A 403 -21.34 13.74 -4.72
C MET A 403 -21.93 13.62 -3.30
N GLY A 404 -22.94 14.42 -2.96
CA GLY A 404 -23.53 14.45 -1.62
C GLY A 404 -22.59 14.97 -0.52
N ARG A 405 -21.46 15.57 -0.89
CA ARG A 405 -20.47 16.12 0.03
C ARG A 405 -20.70 17.62 0.22
N ARG A 406 -20.51 18.13 1.43
CA ARG A 406 -20.42 19.58 1.67
C ARG A 406 -18.96 19.99 1.69
N LYS A 407 -18.60 21.03 0.92
CA LYS A 407 -17.24 21.61 0.97
C LYS A 407 -16.95 22.07 2.41
N PRO A 408 -15.76 21.78 2.98
CA PRO A 408 -15.36 22.33 4.27
C PRO A 408 -15.44 23.86 4.24
N GLN A 409 -16.20 24.44 5.17
CA GLN A 409 -16.35 25.89 5.25
C GLN A 409 -15.13 26.48 5.96
N ASN A 410 -14.09 26.83 5.18
CA ASN A 410 -13.06 27.76 5.63
C ASN A 410 -13.75 29.06 6.12
N GLN A 411 -13.35 29.53 7.30
CA GLN A 411 -14.09 30.58 8.02
C GLN A 411 -13.85 31.98 7.42
N LEU A 412 -14.60 32.30 6.37
CA LEU A 412 -14.93 33.67 6.01
C LEU A 412 -16.28 34.02 6.68
N PRO A 413 -16.39 35.15 7.41
CA PRO A 413 -17.61 35.50 8.12
C PRO A 413 -18.76 35.74 7.14
N SER A 414 -19.82 34.95 7.26
CA SER A 414 -20.99 35.04 6.40
C SER A 414 -21.69 36.39 6.54
N ALA A 415 -21.66 37.21 5.49
CA ALA A 415 -22.61 38.32 5.35
C ALA A 415 -24.05 37.75 5.40
N PRO A 416 -25.00 38.40 6.09
CA PRO A 416 -26.34 37.86 6.27
C PRO A 416 -27.08 37.80 4.93
N ALA A 417 -27.78 36.69 4.70
CA ALA A 417 -28.63 36.53 3.53
C ALA A 417 -29.79 37.55 3.56
N TYR A 418 -29.89 38.35 2.49
CA TYR A 418 -31.09 39.12 2.18
C TYR A 418 -31.88 38.38 1.10
N GLN A 419 -33.21 38.45 1.20
CA GLN A 419 -34.13 37.80 0.28
C GLN A 419 -34.38 38.71 -0.92
N ASP A 420 -34.37 38.14 -2.13
CA ASP A 420 -34.72 38.88 -3.35
C ASP A 420 -36.18 39.37 -3.29
N VAL A 421 -36.37 40.66 -3.57
CA VAL A 421 -37.64 41.25 -3.99
C VAL A 421 -37.32 42.23 -5.12
N GLU A 422 -38.01 42.07 -6.24
CA GLU A 422 -37.83 42.86 -7.46
C GLU A 422 -38.42 44.27 -7.31
N ASP A 423 -37.73 45.32 -7.78
CA ASP A 423 -38.37 46.49 -8.43
C ASP A 423 -37.37 47.26 -9.33
N GLU A 424 -37.88 48.12 -10.19
CA GLU A 424 -37.14 48.83 -11.25
C GLU A 424 -36.59 50.23 -10.81
N GLY A 425 -35.58 50.75 -11.53
CA GLY A 425 -35.55 52.19 -11.84
C GLY A 425 -34.26 53.02 -11.61
N ALA A 426 -33.78 53.59 -12.73
CA ALA A 426 -33.25 54.96 -12.86
C ALA A 426 -31.99 55.47 -12.08
N ALA A 427 -30.87 55.46 -12.81
CA ALA A 427 -30.10 56.66 -13.21
C ALA A 427 -29.31 57.56 -12.20
N ALA A 428 -27.97 57.50 -12.38
CA ALA A 428 -27.05 58.63 -12.66
C ALA A 428 -26.34 59.43 -11.53
N ALA A 429 -25.03 59.63 -11.78
CA ALA A 429 -24.12 60.69 -11.29
C ALA A 429 -23.72 60.71 -9.78
N ALA A 430 -22.59 61.31 -9.35
CA ALA A 430 -21.26 61.56 -9.95
C ALA A 430 -20.31 62.15 -8.87
N SER A 431 -18.99 62.21 -9.14
CA SER A 431 -17.96 63.00 -8.40
C SER A 431 -17.54 62.46 -7.01
N SER A 432 -16.30 62.59 -6.50
CA SER A 432 -14.96 62.85 -7.10
C SER A 432 -13.83 62.84 -6.02
N CYS A 433 -12.58 62.55 -6.44
CA CYS A 433 -11.26 62.88 -5.83
C CYS A 433 -10.94 62.48 -4.36
N GLY A 434 -9.68 62.22 -3.94
CA GLY A 434 -8.35 62.18 -4.61
C GLY A 434 -7.61 60.84 -4.35
N PHE A 435 -6.39 60.55 -4.84
CA PHE A 435 -5.13 61.32 -4.81
C PHE A 435 -4.74 61.73 -3.37
N GLU A 436 -3.56 61.45 -2.81
CA GLU A 436 -2.27 60.86 -3.27
C GLU A 436 -1.53 60.28 -2.01
N LEU A 437 -0.37 59.60 -1.96
CA LEU A 437 0.79 59.37 -2.87
C LEU A 437 1.53 58.05 -2.45
N GLN A 438 2.46 57.54 -3.28
CA GLN A 438 3.32 56.35 -3.04
C GLN A 438 4.44 56.56 -1.99
N LYS A 439 5.00 55.45 -1.47
CA LYS A 439 6.44 55.16 -1.68
C LYS A 439 6.89 53.72 -1.43
N ASP A 440 7.86 53.34 -2.24
CA ASP A 440 8.38 52.00 -2.55
C ASP A 440 9.33 51.44 -1.49
N GLN A 441 9.40 50.12 -1.33
CA GLN A 441 10.62 49.34 -1.62
C GLN A 441 10.39 47.81 -1.65
N GLU A 442 11.07 47.15 -2.60
CA GLU A 442 11.12 45.69 -2.84
C GLU A 442 12.34 45.04 -2.13
N PRO A 443 12.66 43.74 -2.36
CA PRO A 443 11.82 42.55 -2.16
C PRO A 443 12.51 41.51 -1.25
N GLY A 444 11.71 40.75 -0.48
CA GLY A 444 12.18 39.58 0.27
C GLY A 444 11.52 38.30 -0.25
N GLY A 445 12.26 37.46 -0.98
CA GLY A 445 11.74 36.19 -1.47
C GLY A 445 11.87 35.08 -0.43
N GLU A 446 10.76 34.53 0.04
CA GLU A 446 10.75 33.40 0.97
C GLU A 446 10.35 32.09 0.29
N SER A 447 11.18 31.07 0.52
CA SER A 447 11.02 29.72 -0.02
C SER A 447 9.75 29.05 0.50
N LEU A 448 8.89 28.58 -0.41
CA LEU A 448 7.80 27.66 -0.09
C LEU A 448 8.38 26.34 0.45
N ARG A 449 8.51 26.28 1.78
CA ARG A 449 9.06 25.11 2.48
C ARG A 449 7.91 24.17 2.84
N GLY A 450 7.82 23.05 2.11
CA GLY A 450 6.73 22.09 2.23
C GLY A 450 6.43 21.66 3.68
N THR A 451 5.14 21.56 3.98
CA THR A 451 4.60 21.20 5.30
C THR A 451 4.96 19.77 5.68
N MET A 452 5.88 19.61 6.63
CA MET A 452 6.22 18.30 7.19
C MET A 452 5.05 17.78 8.04
N ALA A 453 4.28 16.84 7.49
CA ALA A 453 3.27 16.08 8.22
C ALA A 453 3.93 15.10 9.22
N LEU A 454 4.47 15.62 10.32
CA LEU A 454 4.88 14.81 11.46
C LEU A 454 3.64 14.43 12.28
N VAL A 455 3.31 13.15 12.33
CA VAL A 455 2.13 12.65 13.06
C VAL A 455 2.46 12.49 14.54
N ASP A 456 2.53 13.61 15.26
CA ASP A 456 2.49 13.61 16.72
C ASP A 456 1.03 13.55 17.20
N ILE A 457 0.73 12.54 18.01
CA ILE A 457 -0.63 12.31 18.53
C ILE A 457 -0.90 13.34 19.64
N PRO A 458 -2.00 14.13 19.58
CA PRO A 458 -2.24 15.19 20.55
C PRO A 458 -2.39 14.62 21.98
N GLN A 459 -1.46 14.99 22.86
CA GLN A 459 -1.39 14.47 24.23
C GLN A 459 -2.57 14.97 25.06
N LYS A 460 -3.45 14.04 25.48
CA LYS A 460 -4.67 14.34 26.23
C LYS A 460 -4.36 14.60 27.71
N GLY A 461 -4.17 15.86 28.08
CA GLY A 461 -3.98 16.28 29.48
C GLY A 461 -5.21 16.04 30.37
N ASN A 462 -4.98 15.76 31.66
CA ASN A 462 -6.01 15.36 32.62
C ASN A 462 -7.12 16.40 32.91
N ASN A 463 -6.96 17.66 32.47
CA ASN A 463 -7.96 18.72 32.67
C ASN A 463 -8.90 18.93 31.46
N GLY A 464 -8.84 18.08 30.44
CA GLY A 464 -9.83 18.04 29.35
C GLY A 464 -9.77 19.16 28.30
N ALA A 465 -9.03 20.24 28.55
CA ALA A 465 -8.66 21.21 27.52
C ALA A 465 -7.58 20.61 26.59
N ALA A 466 -7.87 20.54 25.30
CA ALA A 466 -6.89 20.15 24.28
C ALA A 466 -6.02 21.37 23.93
N CYS A 467 -4.70 21.24 24.03
CA CYS A 467 -3.79 22.23 23.47
C CYS A 467 -3.61 21.92 21.97
N PRO A 468 -3.84 22.89 21.06
CA PRO A 468 -3.77 22.66 19.62
C PRO A 468 -2.36 22.78 19.02
N MET A 469 -1.34 23.08 19.84
CA MET A 469 0.05 23.33 19.41
C MET A 469 1.01 22.33 20.03
N SER A 470 2.11 22.02 19.35
CA SER A 470 3.18 21.17 19.89
C SER A 470 3.95 21.87 21.02
N SER A 471 4.66 21.10 21.85
CA SER A 471 5.49 21.68 22.92
C SER A 471 6.56 22.63 22.36
N ALA A 472 7.14 22.33 21.20
CA ALA A 472 8.18 23.14 20.59
C ALA A 472 7.65 24.49 20.08
N GLU A 473 6.44 24.53 19.51
CA GLU A 473 5.80 25.78 19.08
C GLU A 473 5.43 26.66 20.28
N LEU A 474 4.92 26.07 21.36
CA LEU A 474 4.66 26.78 22.62
C LEU A 474 5.93 27.38 23.23
N ASP A 475 7.01 26.60 23.29
CA ASP A 475 8.30 27.07 23.82
C ASP A 475 8.92 28.17 22.92
N SER A 476 8.71 28.09 21.59
CA SER A 476 9.11 29.16 20.67
C SER A 476 8.30 30.45 20.89
N LEU A 477 6.97 30.36 21.00
CA LEU A 477 6.10 31.52 21.26
C LEU A 477 6.41 32.18 22.61
N LEU A 478 6.70 31.37 23.64
CA LEU A 478 7.15 31.86 24.94
C LEU A 478 8.50 32.59 24.83
N SER A 479 9.47 32.10 24.05
CA SER A 479 10.73 32.81 23.81
C SER A 479 10.48 34.16 23.15
N CYS A 480 9.74 34.21 22.05
CA CYS A 480 9.49 35.47 21.31
C CYS A 480 8.87 36.57 22.18
N ILE A 481 7.94 36.23 23.09
CA ILE A 481 7.36 37.20 24.02
C ILE A 481 8.37 37.60 25.12
N LYS A 482 9.15 36.64 25.63
CA LYS A 482 10.13 36.86 26.71
C LYS A 482 11.37 37.63 26.25
N ASP A 483 11.75 37.51 24.98
CA ASP A 483 12.82 38.30 24.34
C ASP A 483 12.44 39.79 24.23
N LEU A 484 11.14 40.10 24.18
CA LEU A 484 10.58 41.46 24.21
C LEU A 484 10.24 41.94 25.63
N LEU A 485 9.83 41.03 26.53
CA LEU A 485 9.36 41.32 27.89
C LEU A 485 10.02 40.38 28.92
N PRO A 486 11.32 40.55 29.20
CA PRO A 486 12.12 39.61 30.01
C PRO A 486 11.76 39.61 31.51
N ASP A 487 11.05 40.63 31.99
CA ASP A 487 10.64 40.77 33.40
C ASP A 487 9.39 39.92 33.77
N LEU A 488 8.78 39.22 32.80
CA LEU A 488 7.56 38.43 33.00
C LEU A 488 7.84 36.94 33.20
N GLY A 489 7.12 36.33 34.15
CA GLY A 489 7.21 34.90 34.45
C GLY A 489 6.59 34.03 33.37
N GLU A 490 7.28 32.93 33.00
CA GLU A 490 6.82 32.00 31.96
C GLU A 490 5.43 31.41 32.25
N GLY A 491 5.08 31.16 33.52
CA GLY A 491 3.75 30.67 33.89
C GLY A 491 2.64 31.68 33.64
N PHE A 492 2.93 32.97 33.85
CA PHE A 492 2.02 34.07 33.52
C PHE A 492 1.85 34.21 31.99
N LEU A 493 2.95 34.18 31.23
CA LEU A 493 2.90 34.24 29.77
C LEU A 493 2.13 33.06 29.15
N LEU A 494 2.26 31.86 29.72
CA LEU A 494 1.54 30.66 29.27
C LEU A 494 0.01 30.79 29.52
N ALA A 495 -0.40 31.36 30.65
CA ALA A 495 -1.81 31.67 30.92
C ALA A 495 -2.37 32.73 29.96
N CYS A 496 -1.59 33.78 29.64
CA CYS A 496 -1.98 34.77 28.64
C CYS A 496 -2.11 34.16 27.24
N LEU A 497 -1.17 33.30 26.82
CA LEU A 497 -1.26 32.57 25.55
C LEU A 497 -2.52 31.68 25.47
N GLN A 498 -2.95 31.08 26.58
CA GLN A 498 -4.16 30.24 26.61
C GLN A 498 -5.47 31.04 26.46
N GLU A 499 -5.59 32.24 27.04
CA GLU A 499 -6.78 33.09 26.93
C GLU A 499 -6.83 33.92 25.62
N TYR A 500 -5.70 34.07 24.89
CA TYR A 500 -5.60 34.84 23.65
C TYR A 500 -5.27 33.97 22.40
N ASP A 501 -5.83 32.75 22.32
CA ASP A 501 -5.70 31.80 21.19
C ASP A 501 -4.25 31.56 20.71
N TYR A 502 -3.27 31.54 21.62
CA TYR A 502 -1.84 31.35 21.34
C TYR A 502 -1.19 32.40 20.40
N LYS A 503 -1.81 33.58 20.22
CA LYS A 503 -1.32 34.65 19.33
C LYS A 503 -0.38 35.60 20.08
N SER A 504 0.92 35.52 19.80
CA SER A 504 1.98 36.38 20.39
C SER A 504 1.62 37.87 20.38
N GLU A 505 1.23 38.39 19.21
CA GLU A 505 0.97 39.83 19.01
C GLU A 505 -0.18 40.35 19.87
N LEU A 506 -1.22 39.53 20.08
CA LEU A 506 -2.35 39.89 20.95
C LEU A 506 -1.97 39.81 22.42
N VAL A 507 -1.13 38.86 22.83
CA VAL A 507 -0.59 38.81 24.19
C VAL A 507 0.27 40.05 24.46
N ILE A 508 1.22 40.36 23.57
CA ILE A 508 2.11 41.52 23.68
C ILE A 508 1.30 42.82 23.71
N ASN A 509 0.38 43.03 22.77
CA ASN A 509 -0.37 44.28 22.70
C ASN A 509 -1.32 44.48 23.89
N ASN A 510 -2.02 43.44 24.37
CA ASN A 510 -2.87 43.57 25.55
C ASN A 510 -2.07 43.74 26.87
N ILE A 511 -0.82 43.25 26.93
CA ILE A 511 0.10 43.54 28.05
C ILE A 511 0.62 44.97 27.98
N LEU A 512 0.96 45.50 26.80
CA LEU A 512 1.49 46.86 26.62
C LEU A 512 0.42 47.96 26.75
N GLU A 513 -0.83 47.66 26.43
CA GLU A 513 -1.95 48.59 26.60
C GLU A 513 -2.66 48.48 27.97
N ASP A 514 -2.17 47.65 28.89
CA ASP A 514 -2.81 47.28 30.18
C ASP A 514 -4.31 46.89 30.02
N ARG A 515 -4.64 46.16 28.93
CA ARG A 515 -6.00 45.65 28.61
C ARG A 515 -6.15 44.14 28.86
N LEU A 516 -5.52 43.65 29.93
CA LEU A 516 -5.60 42.23 30.30
C LEU A 516 -7.02 41.83 30.72
N ALA A 517 -7.39 40.58 30.41
CA ALA A 517 -8.64 40.00 30.88
C ALA A 517 -8.67 40.00 32.43
N PRO A 518 -9.84 40.20 33.07
CA PRO A 518 -9.94 40.33 34.53
C PRO A 518 -9.66 39.02 35.30
N ASN A 519 -9.34 37.93 34.60
CA ASN A 519 -8.79 36.69 35.18
C ASN A 519 -7.26 36.77 35.27
N LEU A 520 -6.61 37.29 34.21
CA LEU A 520 -5.16 37.41 34.07
C LEU A 520 -4.57 38.54 34.91
N ASP A 521 -5.26 39.68 35.00
CA ASP A 521 -4.87 40.85 35.81
C ASP A 521 -4.77 40.55 37.32
N LYS A 522 -5.31 39.42 37.77
CA LYS A 522 -5.24 38.92 39.16
C LYS A 522 -4.12 37.89 39.39
N LEU A 523 -3.42 37.46 38.33
CA LEU A 523 -2.32 36.51 38.43
C LEU A 523 -1.01 37.25 38.74
N ASP A 524 -0.09 36.56 39.42
CA ASP A 524 1.25 37.08 39.65
C ASP A 524 2.03 37.17 38.32
N ARG A 525 2.43 38.39 37.93
CA ARG A 525 3.23 38.65 36.72
C ARG A 525 4.60 37.94 36.76
N ALA A 526 5.08 37.54 37.94
CA ALA A 526 6.33 36.80 38.14
C ALA A 526 6.15 35.26 38.23
N MET A 527 4.95 34.73 37.95
CA MET A 527 4.65 33.30 38.13
C MET A 527 5.60 32.37 37.33
N PRO A 528 6.33 31.44 37.98
CA PRO A 528 7.19 30.48 37.29
C PRO A 528 6.36 29.40 36.57
N ARG A 529 6.98 28.78 35.56
CA ARG A 529 6.38 27.64 34.84
C ARG A 529 6.13 26.47 35.83
N PRO A 530 4.92 25.85 35.83
CA PRO A 530 4.68 24.67 36.65
C PRO A 530 5.56 23.52 36.18
N VAL A 531 6.17 22.79 37.13
CA VAL A 531 7.02 21.63 36.82
C VAL A 531 6.16 20.53 36.22
N LYS A 532 6.57 20.01 35.06
CA LYS A 532 5.94 18.87 34.40
C LYS A 532 6.27 17.61 35.21
N GLU A 533 5.28 16.97 35.80
CA GLU A 533 5.45 15.62 36.33
C GLU A 533 5.78 14.69 35.15
N GLU A 534 6.94 14.04 35.21
CA GLU A 534 7.35 13.10 34.18
C GLU A 534 6.49 11.84 34.30
N LEU A 535 5.86 11.45 33.18
CA LEU A 535 5.14 10.18 33.11
C LEU A 535 6.15 9.03 33.26
N PRO A 536 5.80 7.93 33.96
CA PRO A 536 6.72 6.83 34.20
C PRO A 536 7.20 6.22 32.88
N ASP A 537 8.47 5.81 32.86
CA ASP A 537 9.12 5.23 31.69
C ASP A 537 8.32 4.02 31.14
N VAL A 538 8.28 3.90 29.82
CA VAL A 538 7.50 2.90 29.08
C VAL A 538 7.85 1.49 29.53
N LEU A 539 9.10 1.25 29.93
CA LEU A 539 9.55 -0.02 30.51
C LEU A 539 8.72 -0.45 31.73
N SER A 540 8.35 0.49 32.62
CA SER A 540 7.54 0.22 33.82
C SER A 540 6.05 -0.10 33.51
N SER A 541 5.63 0.03 32.25
CA SER A 541 4.26 -0.28 31.80
C SER A 541 4.11 -1.64 31.12
N ARG A 542 5.24 -2.31 30.84
CA ARG A 542 5.31 -3.55 30.07
C ARG A 542 5.46 -4.76 30.98
N SER A 543 4.39 -5.54 31.13
CA SER A 543 4.47 -6.83 31.81
C SER A 543 5.11 -7.93 30.95
N ASN A 544 5.78 -8.87 31.62
CA ASN A 544 6.51 -9.99 31.05
C ASN A 544 6.32 -11.26 31.91
N VAL A 545 6.63 -12.45 31.35
CA VAL A 545 6.38 -13.74 32.02
C VAL A 545 7.24 -13.95 33.28
N PHE A 546 8.33 -13.18 33.40
CA PHE A 546 9.29 -13.20 34.49
C PHE A 546 9.22 -11.94 35.37
N ASP A 547 8.13 -11.16 35.32
CA ASP A 547 7.96 -9.99 36.21
C ASP A 547 8.08 -10.42 37.69
N ASP A 548 8.77 -9.61 38.49
CA ASP A 548 9.03 -9.83 39.93
C ASP A 548 9.84 -11.11 40.30
N ASP A 549 10.17 -11.99 39.35
CA ASP A 549 10.84 -13.26 39.60
C ASP A 549 12.39 -13.16 39.60
N GLU A 550 13.09 -14.27 39.86
CA GLU A 550 14.56 -14.29 39.95
C GLU A 550 15.29 -14.11 38.59
N PHE A 551 14.53 -13.94 37.51
CA PHE A 551 14.96 -13.78 36.13
C PHE A 551 14.44 -12.47 35.49
N ASP A 552 13.85 -11.56 36.27
CA ASP A 552 13.38 -10.25 35.81
C ASP A 552 14.55 -9.34 35.37
N VAL A 553 14.91 -9.43 34.08
CA VAL A 553 16.01 -8.64 33.48
C VAL A 553 15.65 -7.16 33.29
N PHE A 554 14.39 -6.76 33.48
CA PHE A 554 13.95 -5.37 33.28
C PHE A 554 13.90 -4.59 34.60
N HIS A 555 13.58 -5.25 35.71
CA HIS A 555 13.63 -4.64 37.05
C HIS A 555 14.89 -5.00 37.86
N ARG A 556 15.75 -5.93 37.39
CA ARG A 556 16.99 -6.33 38.09
C ARG A 556 18.20 -6.47 37.16
N ASP A 557 19.21 -5.63 37.39
CA ASP A 557 20.51 -5.65 36.67
C ASP A 557 21.34 -6.94 36.85
N GLN A 558 20.93 -7.87 37.73
CA GLN A 558 21.71 -9.07 38.07
C GLN A 558 20.83 -10.32 38.10
N VAL A 559 21.14 -11.27 37.23
CA VAL A 559 20.45 -12.56 37.07
C VAL A 559 21.35 -13.70 37.54
N ASP A 560 20.77 -14.72 38.19
CA ASP A 560 21.50 -15.91 38.66
C ASP A 560 21.99 -16.80 37.50
N MET A 561 23.20 -16.50 37.04
CA MET A 561 23.94 -17.24 36.01
C MET A 561 24.07 -18.75 36.29
N SER A 562 23.91 -19.23 37.53
CA SER A 562 24.01 -20.67 37.84
C SER A 562 22.87 -21.49 37.24
N ARG A 563 21.72 -20.85 36.98
CA ARG A 563 20.52 -21.48 36.41
C ARG A 563 20.48 -21.40 34.88
N ILE A 564 21.28 -20.52 34.28
CA ILE A 564 21.34 -20.29 32.84
C ILE A 564 22.16 -21.40 32.16
N TRP A 565 21.55 -22.15 31.25
CA TRP A 565 22.22 -23.24 30.51
C TRP A 565 22.16 -23.02 28.99
N LYS A 566 23.31 -22.73 28.38
CA LYS A 566 23.45 -22.61 26.93
C LYS A 566 23.70 -23.99 26.29
N GLY A 567 22.62 -24.69 25.95
CA GLY A 567 22.64 -25.98 25.23
C GLY A 567 21.95 -27.13 25.98
N LYS A 568 22.10 -28.37 25.48
CA LYS A 568 21.46 -29.55 26.09
C LYS A 568 22.06 -29.87 27.46
N ARG A 569 21.29 -29.60 28.53
CA ARG A 569 21.60 -29.96 29.92
C ARG A 569 21.96 -31.44 30.04
N ARG A 570 23.16 -31.74 30.55
CA ARG A 570 23.52 -33.10 31.01
C ARG A 570 22.83 -33.34 32.36
N GLY A 571 21.54 -33.64 32.32
CA GLY A 571 20.74 -33.92 33.51
C GLY A 571 21.21 -35.16 34.26
N GLU A 572 20.88 -35.23 35.55
CA GLU A 572 20.95 -36.48 36.29
C GLU A 572 19.94 -37.50 35.74
N SER A 573 20.07 -38.77 36.13
CA SER A 573 19.19 -39.85 35.66
C SER A 573 17.71 -39.48 35.80
N ALA A 574 16.92 -39.69 34.73
CA ALA A 574 15.49 -39.42 34.71
C ALA A 574 14.73 -40.12 35.86
N GLN A 575 15.25 -41.24 36.37
CA GLN A 575 14.74 -41.93 37.55
C GLN A 575 14.73 -41.04 38.82
N LYS A 576 15.72 -40.16 38.99
CA LYS A 576 15.75 -39.18 40.10
C LYS A 576 14.71 -38.09 39.90
N MET A 577 14.64 -37.50 38.70
CA MET A 577 13.68 -36.43 38.40
C MET A 577 12.21 -36.89 38.53
N LEU A 578 11.90 -38.15 38.19
CA LEU A 578 10.57 -38.74 38.39
C LEU A 578 10.26 -39.12 39.85
N ASN A 579 11.29 -39.25 40.69
CA ASN A 579 11.13 -39.53 42.12
C ASN A 579 11.03 -38.24 42.96
N ASP A 580 11.46 -37.09 42.43
CA ASP A 580 11.27 -35.80 43.08
C ASP A 580 9.82 -35.33 42.91
N LYS A 581 9.10 -35.25 44.03
CA LYS A 581 7.67 -34.92 44.07
C LYS A 581 7.38 -33.60 44.80
N GLN A 582 8.40 -32.78 45.07
CA GLN A 582 8.25 -31.49 45.75
C GLN A 582 7.23 -30.59 45.05
N HIS A 583 7.35 -30.41 43.72
CA HIS A 583 6.39 -29.66 42.91
C HIS A 583 4.94 -30.18 43.00
N ILE A 584 4.74 -31.49 43.17
CA ILE A 584 3.39 -32.07 43.34
C ILE A 584 2.81 -31.69 44.72
N MET A 585 3.64 -31.64 45.76
CA MET A 585 3.23 -31.19 47.09
C MET A 585 2.90 -29.69 47.11
N GLU A 586 3.72 -28.86 46.45
CA GLU A 586 3.47 -27.42 46.30
C GLU A 586 2.20 -27.12 45.50
N GLN A 587 1.96 -27.82 44.38
CA GLN A 587 0.70 -27.72 43.66
C GLN A 587 -0.48 -28.15 44.52
N ARG A 588 -0.35 -29.24 45.29
CA ARG A 588 -1.43 -29.74 46.15
C ARG A 588 -1.81 -28.74 47.24
N ALA A 589 -0.83 -28.11 47.90
CA ALA A 589 -1.08 -27.03 48.85
C ALA A 589 -1.78 -25.82 48.18
N ARG A 590 -1.38 -25.48 46.96
CA ARG A 590 -2.03 -24.44 46.15
C ARG A 590 -3.50 -24.78 45.84
N TYR A 591 -3.79 -26.04 45.48
CA TYR A 591 -5.17 -26.49 45.24
C TYR A 591 -6.02 -26.51 46.53
N GLN A 592 -5.46 -26.87 47.68
CA GLN A 592 -6.14 -26.75 48.98
C GLN A 592 -6.45 -25.29 49.37
N THR A 593 -5.79 -24.31 48.75
CA THR A 593 -6.11 -22.89 48.96
C THR A 593 -7.40 -22.46 48.24
N TYR A 594 -7.92 -23.30 47.32
CA TYR A 594 -9.21 -23.11 46.63
C TYR A 594 -10.31 -24.05 47.16
N GLU A 595 -10.09 -24.72 48.30
CA GLU A 595 -11.00 -25.69 48.93
C GLU A 595 -12.17 -24.98 49.65
N THR A 596 -12.98 -24.26 48.88
CA THR A 596 -14.09 -23.42 49.39
C THR A 596 -15.40 -24.21 49.48
N VAL A 597 -15.58 -24.88 50.63
CA VAL A 597 -16.86 -25.30 51.22
C VAL A 597 -17.87 -25.99 50.28
N VAL A 598 -17.81 -27.32 50.27
CA VAL A 598 -19.02 -28.17 50.19
C VAL A 598 -19.17 -28.80 51.58
N ASP A 599 -20.36 -28.76 52.17
CA ASP A 599 -20.58 -29.30 53.52
C ASP A 599 -20.34 -30.83 53.54
N GLU A 600 -19.35 -31.27 54.33
CA GLU A 600 -19.10 -32.70 54.56
C GLU A 600 -20.22 -33.30 55.42
N VAL A 601 -21.14 -34.03 54.79
CA VAL A 601 -22.04 -34.95 55.50
C VAL A 601 -21.20 -36.10 56.05
N VAL A 602 -20.99 -36.11 57.37
CA VAL A 602 -20.18 -37.12 58.05
C VAL A 602 -20.85 -38.49 57.95
N ILE A 603 -20.23 -39.38 57.16
CA ILE A 603 -20.60 -40.80 57.09
C ILE A 603 -19.77 -41.55 58.13
N GLU A 604 -20.41 -42.16 59.14
CA GLU A 604 -19.70 -42.98 60.12
C GLU A 604 -19.16 -44.28 59.49
N PRO A 605 -18.00 -44.80 59.94
CA PRO A 605 -17.31 -45.91 59.29
C PRO A 605 -17.98 -47.27 59.60
N GLY A 606 -19.08 -47.57 58.90
CA GLY A 606 -19.78 -48.85 59.00
C GLY A 606 -20.90 -49.08 57.97
N GLU A 607 -21.54 -48.02 57.47
CA GLU A 607 -22.70 -48.15 56.59
C GLU A 607 -22.36 -48.15 55.09
N SER A 608 -23.16 -48.86 54.30
CA SER A 608 -22.92 -49.05 52.86
C SER A 608 -23.54 -47.92 52.04
N VAL A 609 -22.80 -47.47 51.02
CA VAL A 609 -23.15 -46.37 50.11
C VAL A 609 -24.51 -46.55 49.40
N ALA A 610 -25.09 -47.76 49.40
CA ALA A 610 -26.41 -48.05 48.87
C ALA A 610 -27.61 -47.53 49.71
N ALA A 611 -27.37 -46.90 50.86
CA ALA A 611 -28.42 -46.38 51.74
C ALA A 611 -28.92 -44.96 51.40
N TYR A 612 -28.12 -44.17 50.68
CA TYR A 612 -28.49 -42.81 50.24
C TYR A 612 -28.93 -42.85 48.78
N GLY A 613 -30.24 -42.94 48.56
CA GLY A 613 -30.83 -42.97 47.23
C GLY A 613 -30.76 -41.61 46.53
N LEU A 614 -29.68 -41.36 45.80
CA LEU A 614 -29.64 -40.43 44.67
C LEU A 614 -29.58 -41.24 43.38
N ASP A 615 -30.75 -41.65 42.93
CA ASP A 615 -31.07 -42.08 41.56
C ASP A 615 -32.31 -41.26 41.15
N ASP A 616 -32.50 -41.01 39.85
CA ASP A 616 -33.55 -40.16 39.25
C ASP A 616 -33.67 -38.70 39.74
N TYR A 617 -33.06 -37.75 39.01
CA TYR A 617 -33.51 -36.36 38.74
C TYR A 617 -32.54 -35.69 37.74
N ASP A 618 -32.96 -35.00 36.68
CA ASP A 618 -34.20 -35.07 35.88
C ASP A 618 -33.84 -34.43 34.51
N ASP A 619 -34.14 -35.09 33.38
CA ASP A 619 -33.66 -34.65 32.05
C ASP A 619 -34.70 -33.90 31.20
N GLU A 620 -35.76 -33.39 31.85
CA GLU A 620 -36.80 -32.55 31.23
C GLU A 620 -36.27 -31.13 30.90
N TYR A 621 -35.71 -31.01 29.69
CA TYR A 621 -35.25 -29.75 29.11
C TYR A 621 -36.46 -28.85 28.77
N ASP A 622 -36.51 -27.62 29.31
CA ASP A 622 -37.60 -26.66 29.04
C ASP A 622 -37.62 -26.22 27.56
N ASP A 623 -38.48 -26.85 26.76
CA ASP A 623 -38.68 -26.56 25.34
C ASP A 623 -39.79 -25.52 25.08
N THR A 624 -40.36 -24.92 26.15
CA THR A 624 -41.48 -23.95 26.08
C THR A 624 -41.16 -22.69 25.27
N TYR A 625 -39.86 -22.39 25.02
CA TYR A 625 -39.42 -21.22 24.28
C TYR A 625 -38.93 -21.46 22.84
N ASP A 626 -38.75 -22.71 22.39
CA ASP A 626 -38.30 -23.01 21.02
C ASP A 626 -39.46 -23.26 20.03
N MET A 627 -40.70 -23.34 20.54
CA MET A 627 -41.93 -23.48 19.74
C MET A 627 -42.59 -22.16 19.32
N ASN A 628 -42.07 -21.01 19.76
CA ASN A 628 -42.62 -19.71 19.40
C ASN A 628 -42.07 -19.19 18.06
N GLN A 629 -42.83 -19.45 17.00
CA GLN A 629 -42.54 -19.09 15.61
C GLN A 629 -42.70 -17.57 15.32
N VAL A 630 -41.99 -16.72 16.07
CA VAL A 630 -42.01 -15.25 15.92
C VAL A 630 -40.99 -14.81 14.88
N GLY A 631 -41.44 -14.06 13.86
CA GLY A 631 -40.63 -13.63 12.71
C GLY A 631 -41.19 -14.10 11.35
N ALA A 632 -42.11 -15.06 11.35
CA ALA A 632 -42.82 -15.50 10.15
C ALA A 632 -44.00 -14.56 9.78
N ASN A 633 -43.76 -13.22 9.67
CA ASN A 633 -44.71 -12.30 9.01
C ASN A 633 -44.20 -10.90 8.64
N ASP A 634 -42.89 -10.62 8.66
CA ASP A 634 -42.36 -9.44 7.96
C ASP A 634 -42.16 -9.81 6.48
N LEU A 635 -42.93 -9.15 5.61
CA LEU A 635 -42.97 -9.41 4.17
C LEU A 635 -41.91 -8.57 3.45
N ASP A 636 -41.09 -9.23 2.63
CA ASP A 636 -40.53 -8.65 1.40
C ASP A 636 -40.31 -9.79 0.38
N GLU A 637 -40.18 -9.44 -0.90
CA GLU A 637 -40.50 -10.35 -2.01
C GLU A 637 -39.35 -11.30 -2.48
N GLU A 638 -39.64 -12.10 -3.52
CA GLU A 638 -38.72 -12.99 -4.27
C GLU A 638 -38.18 -14.28 -3.60
N SER A 639 -39.00 -15.33 -3.47
CA SER A 639 -38.47 -16.70 -3.29
C SER A 639 -39.28 -17.87 -3.90
N LEU A 640 -39.93 -17.65 -5.06
CA LEU A 640 -40.78 -18.68 -5.71
C LEU A 640 -40.09 -19.55 -6.79
N LEU A 641 -38.81 -19.33 -7.11
CA LEU A 641 -38.15 -19.99 -8.25
C LEU A 641 -37.51 -21.37 -7.95
N ASN A 642 -37.13 -21.65 -6.70
CA ASN A 642 -36.26 -22.79 -6.35
C ASN A 642 -36.96 -24.16 -6.15
N ARG A 643 -38.09 -24.43 -6.81
CA ARG A 643 -38.80 -25.74 -6.68
C ARG A 643 -39.22 -26.47 -7.96
N ARG A 644 -38.94 -25.97 -9.17
CA ARG A 644 -39.13 -26.75 -10.42
C ARG A 644 -38.06 -26.41 -11.47
N PRO A 645 -37.44 -27.40 -12.14
CA PRO A 645 -36.56 -27.14 -13.27
C PRO A 645 -37.36 -26.61 -14.48
N PHE A 646 -36.89 -25.51 -15.06
CA PHE A 646 -37.57 -24.86 -16.19
C PHE A 646 -37.56 -25.75 -17.45
N THR A 647 -38.72 -25.93 -18.07
CA THR A 647 -38.87 -26.75 -19.29
C THR A 647 -39.27 -25.84 -20.46
N VAL A 648 -38.38 -25.69 -21.44
CA VAL A 648 -38.57 -24.80 -22.59
C VAL A 648 -39.76 -25.24 -23.45
N PRO A 649 -40.76 -24.37 -23.72
CA PRO A 649 -41.91 -24.70 -24.56
C PRO A 649 -41.52 -25.12 -25.99
N GLN A 650 -42.25 -26.10 -26.52
CA GLN A 650 -41.90 -26.82 -27.76
C GLN A 650 -41.84 -25.93 -29.02
N VAL A 651 -42.44 -24.74 -28.99
CA VAL A 651 -42.41 -23.74 -30.09
C VAL A 651 -41.03 -23.09 -30.26
N LEU A 652 -40.20 -23.04 -29.21
CA LEU A 652 -38.89 -22.38 -29.24
C LEU A 652 -37.76 -23.29 -29.76
N ARG A 653 -38.01 -24.59 -29.99
CA ARG A 653 -37.05 -25.51 -30.59
C ARG A 653 -37.04 -25.38 -32.12
N LYS A 654 -36.33 -24.37 -32.65
CA LYS A 654 -35.99 -24.33 -34.08
C LYS A 654 -35.03 -25.48 -34.39
N GLY A 655 -35.37 -26.31 -35.39
CA GLY A 655 -34.52 -27.40 -35.85
C GLY A 655 -33.56 -26.95 -36.94
N ASN A 656 -32.26 -27.24 -36.78
CA ASN A 656 -31.28 -27.12 -37.85
C ASN A 656 -31.11 -28.45 -38.60
N LYS A 657 -30.76 -28.35 -39.89
CA LYS A 657 -30.14 -29.45 -40.64
C LYS A 657 -28.61 -29.35 -40.53
N VAL A 658 -27.95 -30.45 -40.87
CA VAL A 658 -26.53 -30.77 -40.60
C VAL A 658 -25.61 -30.28 -41.73
N ARG A 659 -24.29 -30.26 -41.43
CA ARG A 659 -23.09 -30.24 -42.30
C ARG A 659 -22.28 -28.95 -42.23
N ASP A 660 -20.95 -28.97 -42.03
CA ASP A 660 -19.96 -30.04 -41.69
C ASP A 660 -18.97 -29.45 -40.64
N GLU A 661 -18.37 -30.21 -39.71
CA GLU A 661 -16.99 -30.81 -39.73
C GLU A 661 -15.86 -29.79 -40.04
N GLU A 662 -14.67 -29.82 -39.43
CA GLU A 662 -14.11 -30.64 -38.32
C GLU A 662 -14.40 -29.97 -36.94
N GLU A 663 -13.76 -30.17 -35.76
CA GLU A 663 -12.60 -30.94 -35.25
C GLU A 663 -12.91 -31.38 -33.76
N GLU A 664 -11.93 -31.80 -32.94
CA GLU A 664 -12.18 -32.60 -31.70
C GLU A 664 -11.64 -32.05 -30.36
N ALA A 665 -12.42 -32.27 -29.28
CA ALA A 665 -11.96 -32.38 -27.90
C ALA A 665 -12.95 -33.26 -27.10
N GLU A 666 -12.50 -34.38 -26.52
CA GLU A 666 -13.37 -35.37 -25.89
C GLU A 666 -13.75 -35.04 -24.43
N ASP A 667 -15.05 -34.85 -24.18
CA ASP A 667 -15.66 -35.02 -22.85
C ASP A 667 -16.87 -35.97 -22.99
N GLU A 668 -16.74 -37.21 -22.52
CA GLU A 668 -17.78 -38.23 -22.68
C GLU A 668 -18.99 -38.02 -21.73
N GLU A 669 -20.06 -37.43 -22.25
CA GLU A 669 -21.38 -37.56 -21.61
C GLU A 669 -21.86 -39.03 -21.63
N ASP A 670 -22.18 -39.57 -20.46
CA ASP A 670 -22.73 -40.92 -20.27
C ASP A 670 -24.07 -41.06 -21.05
N PRO A 671 -24.15 -41.88 -22.11
CA PRO A 671 -25.16 -41.71 -23.16
C PRO A 671 -26.59 -41.94 -22.65
N ILE A 672 -27.42 -40.88 -22.76
CA ILE A 672 -28.84 -40.92 -22.43
C ILE A 672 -29.53 -41.96 -23.32
N PRO A 673 -30.20 -42.99 -22.75
CA PRO A 673 -30.75 -44.08 -23.55
C PRO A 673 -31.94 -43.59 -24.41
N GLN A 674 -31.74 -43.60 -25.73
CA GLN A 674 -32.82 -43.34 -26.69
C GLN A 674 -33.96 -44.36 -26.55
N ASN A 675 -35.21 -43.86 -26.63
CA ASN A 675 -36.45 -44.61 -26.82
C ASN A 675 -36.58 -45.96 -26.09
N VAL A 676 -36.79 -45.90 -24.77
CA VAL A 676 -37.73 -46.87 -24.15
C VAL A 676 -39.15 -46.53 -24.62
N ASN A 677 -39.81 -47.46 -25.32
CA ASN A 677 -41.23 -47.35 -25.65
C ASN A 677 -42.04 -47.24 -24.35
N ARG A 678 -43.04 -46.35 -24.34
CA ARG A 678 -43.72 -45.90 -23.10
C ARG A 678 -44.64 -46.92 -22.42
N ASP A 679 -44.77 -48.13 -22.97
CA ASP A 679 -45.75 -49.14 -22.55
C ASP A 679 -45.16 -50.36 -21.81
N GLN A 680 -43.89 -50.29 -21.36
CA GLN A 680 -43.30 -51.29 -20.44
C GLN A 680 -43.18 -50.73 -19.02
N PHE A 681 -44.24 -50.95 -18.23
CA PHE A 681 -44.39 -50.48 -16.84
C PHE A 681 -43.40 -51.12 -15.85
N VAL A 682 -42.79 -52.26 -16.19
CA VAL A 682 -41.74 -52.94 -15.41
C VAL A 682 -40.67 -53.46 -16.38
N GLN A 683 -39.39 -53.16 -16.10
CA GLN A 683 -38.25 -53.77 -16.82
C GLN A 683 -37.81 -55.06 -16.13
N ASP A 684 -37.38 -56.04 -16.93
CA ASP A 684 -37.01 -57.37 -16.44
C ASP A 684 -35.75 -57.33 -15.55
N PRO A 685 -35.80 -57.80 -14.28
CA PRO A 685 -34.65 -57.80 -13.36
C PRO A 685 -33.45 -58.67 -13.77
N ALA A 686 -33.55 -59.47 -14.85
CA ALA A 686 -32.39 -60.11 -15.48
C ALA A 686 -31.56 -59.09 -16.27
N LEU A 687 -32.18 -58.39 -17.22
CA LEU A 687 -31.55 -57.40 -18.10
C LEU A 687 -30.93 -56.23 -17.31
N LEU A 688 -31.53 -55.83 -16.19
CA LEU A 688 -30.97 -54.82 -15.31
C LEU A 688 -29.67 -55.26 -14.60
N ARG A 689 -29.51 -56.56 -14.31
CA ARG A 689 -28.26 -57.11 -13.77
C ARG A 689 -27.20 -57.27 -14.85
N GLU A 690 -27.56 -57.84 -15.99
CA GLU A 690 -26.68 -57.97 -17.16
C GLU A 690 -26.09 -56.62 -17.58
N ARG A 691 -26.92 -55.57 -17.68
CA ARG A 691 -26.48 -54.21 -18.02
C ARG A 691 -25.60 -53.56 -16.94
N ALA A 692 -25.81 -53.93 -15.67
CA ALA A 692 -24.97 -53.47 -14.56
C ALA A 692 -23.61 -54.18 -14.56
N GLU A 693 -23.57 -55.49 -14.83
CA GLU A 693 -22.32 -56.25 -14.97
C GLU A 693 -21.54 -55.85 -16.22
N ALA A 694 -22.20 -55.57 -17.34
CA ALA A 694 -21.57 -55.02 -18.54
C ALA A 694 -20.89 -53.66 -18.27
N ARG A 695 -21.58 -52.73 -17.58
CA ARG A 695 -20.95 -51.46 -17.13
C ARG A 695 -19.77 -51.70 -16.18
N LYS A 696 -19.87 -52.69 -15.28
CA LYS A 696 -18.79 -53.05 -14.35
C LYS A 696 -17.56 -53.61 -15.07
N ALA A 697 -17.77 -54.47 -16.07
CA ALA A 697 -16.74 -55.05 -16.91
C ALA A 697 -16.05 -53.98 -17.79
N ALA A 698 -16.82 -53.10 -18.44
CA ALA A 698 -16.27 -51.97 -19.20
C ALA A 698 -15.40 -51.04 -18.33
N MET A 699 -15.85 -50.75 -17.10
CA MET A 699 -15.09 -49.93 -16.14
C MET A 699 -13.81 -50.63 -15.65
N GLN A 700 -13.81 -51.97 -15.54
CA GLN A 700 -12.61 -52.77 -15.25
C GLN A 700 -11.64 -52.83 -16.44
N GLN A 701 -12.15 -52.91 -17.68
CA GLN A 701 -11.31 -52.86 -18.89
C GLN A 701 -10.63 -51.50 -19.04
N ARG A 702 -11.38 -50.38 -18.92
CA ARG A 702 -10.81 -49.02 -19.02
C ARG A 702 -9.78 -48.69 -17.94
N LYS A 703 -9.89 -49.26 -16.75
CA LYS A 703 -8.98 -48.93 -15.63
C LYS A 703 -7.70 -49.79 -15.58
N GLY A 704 -7.60 -50.81 -16.44
CA GLY A 704 -6.48 -51.75 -16.48
C GLY A 704 -6.46 -52.73 -15.30
N PHE A 705 -5.80 -53.86 -15.49
CA PHE A 705 -5.57 -54.83 -14.42
C PHE A 705 -4.39 -54.38 -13.55
N HIS A 706 -4.69 -53.63 -12.48
CA HIS A 706 -3.74 -53.49 -11.38
C HIS A 706 -3.55 -54.84 -10.68
N PRO A 707 -2.31 -55.35 -10.53
CA PRO A 707 -2.04 -56.47 -9.64
C PRO A 707 -2.46 -56.12 -8.20
N GLU A 708 -3.03 -57.07 -7.47
CA GLU A 708 -3.33 -56.85 -6.05
C GLU A 708 -2.03 -56.59 -5.27
N HIS A 709 -1.98 -55.50 -4.51
CA HIS A 709 -0.89 -55.29 -3.56
C HIS A 709 -0.96 -56.37 -2.47
N PRO A 710 0.11 -57.18 -2.26
CA PRO A 710 0.02 -58.43 -1.50
C PRO A 710 -0.19 -58.30 0.02
N ASN A 711 -0.33 -57.06 0.54
CA ASN A 711 -0.25 -56.75 1.97
C ASN A 711 -1.61 -56.48 2.64
N ASN A 712 -2.73 -56.96 2.08
CA ASN A 712 -4.04 -56.82 2.72
C ASN A 712 -4.32 -57.97 3.71
N VAL A 713 -3.57 -58.01 4.81
CA VAL A 713 -3.55 -59.14 5.75
C VAL A 713 -4.89 -59.33 6.46
N VAL A 714 -5.58 -60.43 6.18
CA VAL A 714 -6.87 -60.77 6.82
C VAL A 714 -6.65 -61.30 8.24
N GLY A 715 -7.19 -60.60 9.23
CA GLY A 715 -7.07 -60.98 10.64
C GLY A 715 -7.90 -62.21 11.01
N ARG A 716 -7.36 -63.05 11.91
CA ARG A 716 -8.04 -64.24 12.44
C ARG A 716 -9.31 -63.88 13.21
N ALA A 717 -10.19 -64.88 13.32
CA ALA A 717 -11.47 -64.79 14.02
C ALA A 717 -11.32 -64.36 15.50
N LYS A 718 -12.37 -63.72 16.02
CA LYS A 718 -12.39 -63.12 17.36
C LYS A 718 -12.09 -64.18 18.44
N GLY A 719 -11.01 -63.97 19.20
CA GLY A 719 -10.60 -64.82 20.33
C GLY A 719 -9.24 -65.53 20.19
N GLN A 720 -8.67 -65.65 18.99
CA GLN A 720 -7.40 -66.38 18.76
C GLN A 720 -6.13 -65.51 18.70
N GLY A 721 -6.21 -64.22 19.06
CA GLY A 721 -5.14 -63.25 18.84
C GLY A 721 -4.95 -62.89 17.36
N GLN A 722 -4.05 -61.95 17.07
CA GLN A 722 -3.71 -61.51 15.71
C GLN A 722 -2.19 -61.40 15.55
N THR A 723 -1.68 -61.56 14.32
CA THR A 723 -0.25 -61.45 14.04
C THR A 723 0.21 -59.99 14.05
N LEU A 724 1.49 -59.76 14.31
CA LEU A 724 2.07 -58.42 14.44
C LEU A 724 1.78 -57.53 13.22
N GLU A 725 1.85 -58.10 12.02
CA GLU A 725 1.60 -57.41 10.75
C GLU A 725 0.15 -56.89 10.65
N THR A 726 -0.85 -57.69 11.05
CA THR A 726 -2.25 -57.22 11.12
C THR A 726 -2.43 -56.04 12.06
N VAL A 727 -1.68 -55.98 13.17
CA VAL A 727 -1.76 -54.87 14.14
C VAL A 727 -1.10 -53.62 13.58
N ILE A 728 0.04 -53.76 12.89
CA ILE A 728 0.75 -52.64 12.24
C ILE A 728 -0.07 -52.06 11.08
N ASP A 729 -0.65 -52.91 10.22
CA ASP A 729 -1.51 -52.48 9.11
C ASP A 729 -2.79 -51.79 9.61
N ARG A 730 -3.46 -52.35 10.64
CA ARG A 730 -4.59 -51.66 11.31
C ARG A 730 -4.18 -50.30 11.87
N ARG A 731 -3.05 -50.21 12.59
CA ARG A 731 -2.55 -48.91 13.11
C ARG A 731 -2.30 -47.90 12.00
N ARG A 732 -1.75 -48.31 10.85
CA ARG A 732 -1.59 -47.43 9.66
C ARG A 732 -2.93 -47.00 9.07
N LYS A 733 -3.89 -47.93 8.94
CA LYS A 733 -5.24 -47.66 8.44
C LYS A 733 -6.06 -46.77 9.37
N GLU A 734 -5.78 -46.77 10.68
CA GLU A 734 -6.38 -45.85 11.65
C GLU A 734 -5.69 -44.49 11.70
N ALA A 735 -4.36 -44.42 11.67
CA ALA A 735 -3.62 -43.15 11.63
C ALA A 735 -3.99 -42.29 10.41
N ASN A 736 -4.18 -42.92 9.24
CA ASN A 736 -4.56 -42.22 8.00
C ASN A 736 -6.08 -41.97 7.85
N LYS A 737 -6.90 -42.41 8.82
CA LYS A 737 -8.37 -42.39 8.74
C LYS A 737 -8.93 -40.96 8.75
N SER A 738 -8.31 -40.07 9.51
CA SER A 738 -8.61 -38.63 9.55
C SER A 738 -8.40 -37.93 8.20
N ARG A 739 -7.30 -38.25 7.50
CA ARG A 739 -6.88 -37.58 6.26
C ARG A 739 -7.76 -37.86 5.03
N VAL A 740 -8.71 -38.79 5.13
CA VAL A 740 -9.58 -39.20 4.00
C VAL A 740 -11.07 -39.24 4.40
N SER A 741 -11.41 -39.56 5.66
CA SER A 741 -12.80 -39.89 6.02
C SER A 741 -13.76 -38.69 6.14
N ASN A 742 -13.29 -37.44 6.21
CA ASN A 742 -14.17 -36.29 6.47
C ASN A 742 -14.75 -35.63 5.21
N HIS A 743 -14.02 -35.61 4.09
CA HIS A 743 -14.37 -34.79 2.92
C HIS A 743 -15.64 -35.22 2.15
N ASN A 744 -16.18 -36.42 2.39
CA ASN A 744 -17.35 -36.94 1.66
C ASN A 744 -18.59 -37.28 2.52
N ARG A 745 -18.61 -36.89 3.81
CA ARG A 745 -19.80 -37.13 4.66
C ARG A 745 -20.98 -36.24 4.28
N ARG A 746 -20.76 -34.94 4.04
CA ARG A 746 -21.80 -33.96 3.70
C ARG A 746 -22.45 -34.28 2.34
N THR A 747 -21.65 -34.39 1.29
CA THR A 747 -22.08 -34.81 -0.06
C THR A 747 -22.86 -36.12 -0.07
N MET A 748 -22.46 -37.14 0.71
CA MET A 748 -23.20 -38.41 0.78
C MET A 748 -24.44 -38.37 1.68
N ALA A 749 -24.55 -37.41 2.61
CA ALA A 749 -25.79 -37.14 3.35
C ALA A 749 -26.81 -36.40 2.46
N ASP A 750 -26.37 -35.36 1.75
CA ASP A 750 -27.22 -34.59 0.85
C ASP A 750 -27.68 -35.45 -0.35
N ARG A 751 -26.83 -36.36 -0.85
CA ARG A 751 -27.20 -37.37 -1.86
C ARG A 751 -28.17 -38.45 -1.36
N LYS A 752 -28.36 -38.60 -0.04
CA LYS A 752 -29.44 -39.42 0.56
C LYS A 752 -30.73 -38.62 0.75
N ARG A 753 -30.62 -37.37 1.23
CA ARG A 753 -31.74 -36.42 1.34
C ARG A 753 -32.42 -36.19 -0.01
N ASN A 754 -31.63 -35.93 -1.06
CA ASN A 754 -32.12 -35.80 -2.44
C ASN A 754 -32.66 -37.11 -3.07
N LYS A 755 -32.61 -38.23 -2.34
CA LYS A 755 -33.26 -39.50 -2.70
C LYS A 755 -34.44 -39.85 -1.77
N GLY A 756 -34.92 -38.90 -0.97
CA GLY A 756 -36.12 -39.07 -0.12
C GLY A 756 -35.92 -39.95 1.12
N MET A 757 -34.71 -40.42 1.41
CA MET A 757 -34.43 -41.17 2.64
C MET A 757 -33.97 -40.22 3.74
N ILE A 758 -34.95 -39.68 4.45
CA ILE A 758 -34.80 -38.92 5.70
C ILE A 758 -34.85 -39.95 6.86
N PRO A 759 -33.94 -39.91 7.85
CA PRO A 759 -34.12 -40.66 9.10
C PRO A 759 -35.31 -40.10 9.87
N SER A 760 -36.15 -40.99 10.42
CA SER A 760 -37.09 -40.69 11.50
C SER A 760 -36.34 -40.34 12.78
#